data_AF-A0A5A7QD13-F1
#
_entry.id   AF-A0A5A7QD13-F1
#
_cell.length_a   1.000
_cell.length_b   1.000
_cell.length_c   1.000
_cell.angle_alpha   90.00
_cell.angle_beta   90.00
_cell.angle_gamma   90.00
#
_symmetry.space_group_name_H-M   'P 1'
#
loop_
_entity.id
_entity.type
_entity.pdbx_description
1 polymer ?
#
loop_
_entity_poly.entity_id
_entity_poly.type
_entity_poly.pdbx_seq_one_letter_code
_entity_poly.pdbx_strand_id
1 'polypeptide(L)'
;MDLTRPPGNSGLSLGIPSHVSATPSNNTTERHSKIADDSISFQIESRVRESLHAMPSIPLQLLDQQVENNGHSRAENNSNENNNIEDDENDVEEFRILGHSMTLKRKRDSDLGGSSTSMCSFNKESRNPSNEMESRRCAVKAWGNQTLQNADPEIFMIMDKEKQRQFKGIELIASENFVCKAVMEALGSHLTNKYSEGMPGARYYGGNQYIDEIENLCRERALAAFGLDSASWGVNVQPYSCTSANFAVYTGLLLPGDRIMGLDTPSGGNTSHGCYLPNGRKVSGASIFFENLPYKVNPQTGYVDCDKLEERALDFRPKILICGGSSYPREWDYPRFRQIADKCGAVLLCDMAQISGLIAAKECASPFEYCDIVTSTTHKSLRGPRGGIIFYRKGPKPKKRGILLTQGDCSDRYDFEEKINFAVFPALQGGPHNNHIAALAIALKQVATPEFKAYMQQVKKNAQVLASALLRRNCKLVTGGTDSHMLLWDLRNFGLTGKNFEKVCELCHITLNKVTIFDDNGNITPGGVRIGMNIIPFCYFYIHVLYVNPTGTPAMTSRGCLEADFEMMAEFLLRAVHIANSVQREHGKLPKSFLKGLANNKEIVQLRLQVENFSTQFAMPVFCAYKYILTFGGYHGLPQQTVFALVLQRVLGVN
;
A
#
# COMPACT_ATOMS: atom_id res chain seq x y z
N MET A 1 5.98 40.83 51.76
CA MET A 1 4.90 41.83 51.63
C MET A 1 3.89 41.29 50.62
N ASP A 2 3.35 40.09 50.85
CA ASP A 2 2.39 39.67 51.90
C ASP A 2 0.95 39.83 51.37
N LEU A 3 0.21 38.76 51.05
CA LEU A 3 -0.44 37.78 51.95
C LEU A 3 -1.60 38.38 52.77
N THR A 4 -2.86 37.99 52.47
CA THR A 4 -3.73 37.11 53.32
C THR A 4 -5.17 36.94 52.80
N ARG A 5 -5.43 35.79 52.13
CA ARG A 5 -6.61 34.88 52.01
C ARG A 5 -8.13 35.30 52.09
N PRO A 6 -9.03 34.57 51.37
CA PRO A 6 -10.52 34.58 51.44
C PRO A 6 -11.08 33.34 52.22
N PRO A 7 -12.42 33.09 52.41
CA PRO A 7 -13.36 32.59 51.35
C PRO A 7 -14.88 32.95 51.53
N GLY A 8 -15.79 32.42 50.69
CA GLY A 8 -17.26 32.42 50.91
C GLY A 8 -18.11 31.80 49.77
N ASN A 9 -18.96 30.80 50.06
CA ASN A 9 -19.82 30.05 49.13
C ASN A 9 -21.12 30.77 48.72
N SER A 10 -21.65 30.49 47.51
CA SER A 10 -22.97 29.83 47.32
C SER A 10 -23.29 29.54 45.83
N GLY A 11 -24.14 28.54 45.56
CA GLY A 11 -24.35 27.97 44.21
C GLY A 11 -25.33 28.72 43.28
N LEU A 12 -25.24 28.40 41.98
CA LEU A 12 -26.13 28.87 40.90
C LEU A 12 -27.14 27.78 40.50
N SER A 13 -28.35 28.16 40.11
CA SER A 13 -29.39 27.23 39.63
C SER A 13 -30.48 27.92 38.79
N LEU A 14 -31.00 27.18 37.80
CA LEU A 14 -32.24 27.41 37.00
C LEU A 14 -32.35 28.67 36.10
N GLY A 15 -33.14 28.56 34.99
CA GLY A 15 -33.67 29.74 34.30
C GLY A 15 -33.92 29.74 32.78
N ILE A 16 -34.37 28.65 32.14
CA ILE A 16 -34.84 28.69 30.73
C ILE A 16 -36.25 29.33 30.66
N PRO A 17 -36.52 30.31 29.76
CA PRO A 17 -37.43 30.03 28.63
C PRO A 17 -37.14 30.76 27.30
N SER A 18 -37.64 30.17 26.21
CA SER A 18 -37.76 30.73 24.85
C SER A 18 -39.15 31.33 24.61
N HIS A 19 -39.34 32.21 23.59
CA HIS A 19 -40.19 31.92 22.41
C HIS A 19 -40.51 33.11 21.46
N VAL A 20 -40.85 32.73 20.21
CA VAL A 20 -41.76 33.42 19.24
C VAL A 20 -41.20 34.62 18.44
N SER A 21 -41.93 34.98 17.38
CA SER A 21 -41.43 35.42 16.07
C SER A 21 -42.21 36.58 15.46
N ALA A 22 -41.60 37.36 14.56
CA ALA A 22 -42.31 38.08 13.49
C ALA A 22 -41.43 38.41 12.27
N THR A 23 -42.05 38.33 11.08
CA THR A 23 -41.68 38.91 9.78
C THR A 23 -43.01 39.30 9.08
N PRO A 24 -43.07 39.96 7.89
CA PRO A 24 -42.02 40.50 7.01
C PRO A 24 -42.27 41.98 6.61
N SER A 25 -41.52 42.53 5.65
CA SER A 25 -42.09 43.23 4.47
C SER A 25 -41.02 43.68 3.46
N ASN A 26 -41.46 43.92 2.23
CA ASN A 26 -40.63 44.07 1.03
C ASN A 26 -40.18 45.52 0.75
N ASN A 27 -39.20 45.68 -0.14
CA ASN A 27 -39.45 46.48 -1.35
C ASN A 27 -38.59 46.00 -2.53
N THR A 28 -39.10 46.16 -3.75
CA THR A 28 -38.52 45.62 -4.99
C THR A 28 -38.43 46.68 -6.09
N THR A 29 -37.49 46.51 -7.03
CA THR A 29 -37.57 47.10 -8.37
C THR A 29 -36.80 46.21 -9.36
N GLU A 30 -37.40 45.96 -10.53
CA GLU A 30 -36.88 45.07 -11.58
C GLU A 30 -36.46 45.87 -12.84
N ARG A 31 -35.51 45.37 -13.67
CA ARG A 31 -35.85 44.70 -14.96
C ARG A 31 -34.68 44.31 -15.90
N HIS A 32 -34.87 43.13 -16.51
CA HIS A 32 -34.46 42.66 -17.85
C HIS A 32 -32.97 42.48 -18.30
N SER A 33 -32.54 41.21 -18.25
CA SER A 33 -31.94 40.44 -19.37
C SER A 33 -30.47 40.75 -19.80
N LYS A 34 -29.68 39.83 -20.39
CA LYS A 34 -29.96 38.52 -21.03
C LYS A 34 -29.04 37.37 -20.53
N ILE A 35 -29.29 36.16 -21.03
CA ILE A 35 -28.72 34.85 -20.62
C ILE A 35 -27.47 34.47 -21.43
N ALA A 36 -26.48 33.85 -20.78
CA ALA A 36 -25.61 32.80 -21.32
C ALA A 36 -24.88 32.09 -20.15
N ASP A 37 -25.36 30.92 -19.70
CA ASP A 37 -24.76 30.16 -18.60
C ASP A 37 -24.89 28.63 -18.81
N ASP A 38 -23.80 28.00 -19.25
CA ASP A 38 -23.74 26.56 -19.56
C ASP A 38 -23.48 25.72 -18.31
N SER A 39 -24.53 25.41 -17.56
CA SER A 39 -24.49 24.49 -16.41
C SER A 39 -25.20 23.16 -16.71
N ILE A 40 -24.40 22.11 -16.94
CA ILE A 40 -24.94 20.75 -17.14
C ILE A 40 -25.44 20.21 -15.79
N SER A 41 -26.74 19.95 -15.70
CA SER A 41 -27.39 19.27 -14.58
C SER A 41 -27.95 17.91 -15.04
N PHE A 42 -27.71 16.86 -14.25
CA PHE A 42 -28.32 15.55 -14.49
C PHE A 42 -29.66 15.48 -13.76
N GLN A 43 -30.73 15.20 -14.51
CA GLN A 43 -32.06 14.96 -13.97
C GLN A 43 -32.16 13.54 -13.40
N ILE A 44 -32.88 13.39 -12.29
CA ILE A 44 -33.50 12.14 -11.85
C ILE A 44 -34.97 12.48 -11.62
N GLU A 45 -35.87 11.93 -12.42
CA GLU A 45 -37.31 12.11 -12.21
C GLU A 45 -37.81 11.26 -11.03
N SER A 46 -38.75 11.80 -10.26
CA SER A 46 -39.40 11.10 -9.14
C SER A 46 -40.92 11.04 -9.33
N ARG A 47 -41.44 9.82 -9.47
CA ARG A 47 -42.79 9.38 -9.10
C ARG A 47 -42.57 8.05 -8.35
N VAL A 48 -43.26 7.69 -7.27
CA VAL A 48 -44.68 7.87 -6.93
C VAL A 48 -44.85 8.37 -5.46
N ARG A 49 -46.10 8.62 -5.05
CA ARG A 49 -46.58 9.26 -3.82
C ARG A 49 -46.28 8.53 -2.49
N GLU A 50 -46.53 9.27 -1.42
CA GLU A 50 -46.43 8.89 -0.01
C GLU A 50 -47.28 7.68 0.41
N SER A 51 -46.81 6.99 1.46
CA SER A 51 -47.67 6.63 2.60
C SER A 51 -46.83 6.62 3.88
N LEU A 52 -47.47 6.95 5.01
CA LEU A 52 -46.83 7.01 6.33
C LEU A 52 -47.00 5.67 7.07
N HIS A 53 -45.97 5.22 7.77
CA HIS A 53 -46.02 4.81 9.18
C HIS A 53 -44.63 4.40 9.68
N ALA A 54 -44.31 4.73 10.93
CA ALA A 54 -43.03 4.38 11.56
C ALA A 54 -43.19 3.15 12.49
N MET A 55 -42.17 2.30 12.54
CA MET A 55 -42.00 1.26 13.56
C MET A 55 -40.54 1.20 14.04
N PRO A 56 -40.28 0.87 15.31
CA PRO A 56 -38.95 0.99 15.93
C PRO A 56 -38.04 -0.23 15.70
N SER A 57 -36.75 -0.04 16.00
CA SER A 57 -35.70 -1.06 15.95
C SER A 57 -35.83 -2.14 17.03
N ILE A 58 -35.58 -3.39 16.68
CA ILE A 58 -35.45 -4.54 17.59
C ILE A 58 -34.00 -5.08 17.52
N PRO A 59 -33.33 -5.38 18.65
CA PRO A 59 -31.97 -5.90 18.66
C PRO A 59 -31.89 -7.41 18.40
N LEU A 60 -30.75 -7.86 17.87
CA LEU A 60 -30.39 -9.29 17.82
C LEU A 60 -29.91 -9.76 19.19
N GLN A 61 -30.53 -10.79 19.75
CA GLN A 61 -29.98 -11.59 20.85
C GLN A 61 -29.51 -12.96 20.33
N LEU A 62 -28.57 -13.56 21.07
CA LEU A 62 -27.93 -14.83 20.73
C LEU A 62 -28.84 -16.03 20.96
N LEU A 63 -28.40 -17.20 20.47
CA LEU A 63 -28.91 -18.48 20.93
C LEU A 63 -28.61 -18.65 22.43
N ASP A 64 -29.58 -19.16 23.17
CA ASP A 64 -29.35 -19.96 24.36
C ASP A 64 -30.05 -21.31 24.18
N GLN A 65 -29.39 -22.40 24.62
CA GLN A 65 -30.00 -23.72 24.69
C GLN A 65 -30.60 -23.91 26.08
N GLN A 66 -31.88 -24.28 26.16
CA GLN A 66 -32.44 -24.90 27.36
C GLN A 66 -33.15 -26.20 27.01
N VAL A 67 -32.89 -27.22 27.84
CA VAL A 67 -33.46 -28.57 27.73
C VAL A 67 -34.44 -28.74 28.87
N GLU A 68 -35.72 -28.93 28.55
CA GLU A 68 -36.73 -29.57 29.40
C GLU A 68 -38.01 -29.79 28.55
N ASN A 69 -38.96 -30.68 28.86
CA ASN A 69 -38.96 -32.09 29.28
C ASN A 69 -40.43 -32.56 29.20
N ASN A 70 -40.70 -33.87 29.15
CA ASN A 70 -42.03 -34.50 28.98
C ASN A 70 -42.69 -34.25 27.60
N GLY A 71 -43.53 -35.16 27.08
CA GLY A 71 -43.86 -36.52 27.56
C GLY A 71 -45.10 -37.10 26.88
N HIS A 72 -45.28 -38.43 26.98
CA HIS A 72 -46.42 -39.24 26.47
C HIS A 72 -46.48 -39.35 24.93
N SER A 73 -46.14 -40.50 24.33
CA SER A 73 -47.00 -41.69 24.06
C SER A 73 -47.90 -41.52 22.83
N ARG A 74 -48.16 -42.54 22.00
CA ARG A 74 -48.21 -43.98 22.30
C ARG A 74 -48.03 -44.86 21.04
N ALA A 75 -47.37 -46.01 21.22
CA ALA A 75 -47.36 -47.26 20.45
C ALA A 75 -48.06 -47.41 19.07
N GLU A 76 -47.32 -48.03 18.12
CA GLU A 76 -47.74 -49.17 17.27
C GLU A 76 -48.75 -48.94 16.10
N ASN A 77 -48.78 -49.72 15.00
CA ASN A 77 -47.94 -50.87 14.57
C ASN A 77 -47.84 -50.99 13.02
N ASN A 78 -47.04 -51.97 12.55
CA ASN A 78 -46.67 -52.31 11.15
C ASN A 78 -47.78 -52.39 10.07
N SER A 79 -47.39 -52.16 8.79
CA SER A 79 -47.39 -53.14 7.67
C SER A 79 -47.90 -52.68 6.28
N ASN A 80 -47.17 -53.14 5.26
CA ASN A 80 -47.38 -53.34 3.81
C ASN A 80 -48.39 -52.53 2.95
N GLU A 81 -47.82 -51.98 1.86
CA GLU A 81 -48.24 -52.15 0.45
C GLU A 81 -49.73 -52.00 0.06
N ASN A 82 -50.01 -50.97 -0.74
CA ASN A 82 -50.44 -51.21 -2.13
C ASN A 82 -50.15 -49.99 -3.01
N ASN A 83 -50.01 -50.21 -4.33
CA ASN A 83 -49.92 -49.12 -5.30
C ASN A 83 -51.34 -48.64 -5.68
N ASN A 84 -51.53 -47.34 -5.85
CA ASN A 84 -52.18 -46.82 -7.06
C ASN A 84 -51.97 -45.31 -7.24
N ILE A 85 -51.65 -45.00 -8.50
CA ILE A 85 -51.56 -43.72 -9.21
C ILE A 85 -52.60 -42.67 -8.76
N GLU A 86 -52.14 -41.43 -8.49
CA GLU A 86 -52.79 -40.18 -8.94
C GLU A 86 -51.75 -39.02 -8.94
N ASP A 87 -51.98 -38.02 -9.82
CA ASP A 87 -51.01 -37.16 -10.55
C ASP A 87 -50.01 -36.22 -9.80
N ASP A 88 -49.00 -35.76 -10.56
CA ASP A 88 -48.03 -34.68 -10.22
C ASP A 88 -48.72 -33.30 -10.06
N GLU A 89 -48.87 -32.77 -8.83
CA GLU A 89 -48.83 -31.31 -8.61
C GLU A 89 -47.38 -30.87 -8.34
N ASN A 90 -46.90 -29.87 -9.10
CA ASN A 90 -45.49 -29.48 -9.07
C ASN A 90 -45.23 -28.43 -7.97
N ASP A 91 -44.72 -28.86 -6.82
CA ASP A 91 -44.20 -27.95 -5.79
C ASP A 91 -43.09 -27.05 -6.35
N VAL A 92 -43.40 -25.76 -6.50
CA VAL A 92 -42.43 -24.72 -6.85
C VAL A 92 -41.89 -24.12 -5.56
N GLU A 93 -40.75 -24.62 -5.08
CA GLU A 93 -40.04 -24.02 -3.94
C GLU A 93 -39.67 -22.55 -4.25
N GLU A 94 -40.47 -21.63 -3.73
CA GLU A 94 -40.16 -20.20 -3.68
C GLU A 94 -39.42 -19.89 -2.37
N PHE A 95 -38.17 -19.41 -2.48
CA PHE A 95 -37.41 -18.94 -1.32
C PHE A 95 -37.08 -17.45 -1.45
N ARG A 96 -36.97 -16.78 -0.30
CA ARG A 96 -36.74 -15.34 -0.21
C ARG A 96 -35.34 -15.02 0.30
N ILE A 97 -34.61 -14.22 -0.46
CA ILE A 97 -33.34 -13.64 -0.04
C ILE A 97 -33.52 -12.12 0.02
N LEU A 98 -33.18 -11.52 1.17
CA LEU A 98 -33.32 -10.08 1.43
C LEU A 98 -34.71 -9.53 1.06
N GLY A 99 -35.76 -10.27 1.43
CA GLY A 99 -37.16 -9.90 1.19
C GLY A 99 -37.68 -10.09 -0.24
N HIS A 100 -36.83 -10.47 -1.20
CA HIS A 100 -37.20 -10.68 -2.59
C HIS A 100 -37.48 -12.17 -2.85
N SER A 101 -38.65 -12.50 -3.41
CA SER A 101 -39.00 -13.85 -3.86
C SER A 101 -38.24 -14.26 -5.11
N MET A 102 -37.75 -15.49 -5.15
CA MET A 102 -37.16 -16.10 -6.34
C MET A 102 -37.74 -17.51 -6.55
N THR A 103 -38.11 -17.83 -7.79
CA THR A 103 -38.65 -19.14 -8.20
C THR A 103 -37.72 -19.82 -9.20
N LEU A 104 -37.39 -21.09 -8.95
CA LEU A 104 -36.29 -21.79 -9.63
C LEU A 104 -36.81 -22.68 -10.77
N LYS A 105 -37.16 -22.06 -11.91
CA LYS A 105 -37.65 -22.79 -13.10
C LYS A 105 -36.58 -23.68 -13.74
N ARG A 106 -36.59 -24.98 -13.39
CA ARG A 106 -35.92 -26.03 -14.18
C ARG A 106 -36.63 -26.20 -15.52
N LYS A 107 -35.94 -25.95 -16.62
CA LYS A 107 -36.47 -26.13 -17.98
C LYS A 107 -36.36 -27.60 -18.39
N ARG A 108 -37.48 -28.33 -18.39
CA ARG A 108 -37.62 -29.58 -19.18
C ARG A 108 -37.87 -29.17 -20.63
N ASP A 109 -37.05 -29.67 -21.55
CA ASP A 109 -37.25 -29.45 -22.99
C ASP A 109 -38.09 -30.58 -23.58
N SER A 110 -39.40 -30.33 -23.72
CA SER A 110 -40.37 -31.19 -24.36
C SER A 110 -41.51 -30.36 -24.96
N ASP A 111 -41.40 -30.04 -26.26
CA ASP A 111 -42.49 -30.12 -27.25
C ASP A 111 -42.13 -29.43 -28.57
N LEU A 112 -41.79 -30.24 -29.58
CA LEU A 112 -41.86 -29.90 -31.01
C LEU A 112 -42.18 -31.18 -31.80
N GLY A 113 -43.46 -31.45 -32.04
CA GLY A 113 -43.91 -32.44 -33.01
C GLY A 113 -44.16 -31.79 -34.38
N GLY A 114 -43.66 -32.38 -35.48
CA GLY A 114 -43.92 -31.78 -36.81
C GLY A 114 -43.05 -32.21 -37.99
N SER A 115 -42.86 -33.51 -38.22
CA SER A 115 -42.50 -34.09 -39.54
C SER A 115 -41.28 -33.55 -40.32
N SER A 116 -40.16 -34.29 -40.23
CA SER A 116 -39.59 -34.95 -41.43
C SER A 116 -38.51 -35.96 -41.03
N THR A 117 -38.65 -37.21 -41.48
CA THR A 117 -37.79 -38.32 -41.05
C THR A 117 -36.52 -38.43 -41.89
N SER A 118 -35.43 -37.85 -41.40
CA SER A 118 -34.09 -38.34 -41.70
C SER A 118 -33.67 -39.36 -40.64
N MET A 119 -33.47 -40.63 -41.03
CA MET A 119 -32.96 -41.65 -40.11
C MET A 119 -31.44 -41.51 -39.90
N CYS A 120 -31.05 -40.46 -39.21
CA CYS A 120 -29.72 -40.37 -38.60
C CYS A 120 -29.67 -41.35 -37.42
N SER A 121 -29.29 -42.60 -37.67
CA SER A 121 -29.06 -43.59 -36.62
C SER A 121 -28.08 -43.04 -35.58
N PHE A 122 -28.57 -42.70 -34.40
CA PHE A 122 -27.72 -42.47 -33.24
C PHE A 122 -27.07 -43.79 -32.85
N ASN A 123 -25.91 -44.06 -33.44
CA ASN A 123 -24.99 -45.05 -32.91
C ASN A 123 -24.76 -44.70 -31.44
N LYS A 124 -25.27 -45.56 -30.56
CA LYS A 124 -24.92 -45.55 -29.14
C LYS A 124 -23.53 -46.16 -29.01
N GLU A 125 -22.55 -45.48 -29.63
CA GLU A 125 -21.13 -45.81 -29.50
C GLU A 125 -20.84 -45.97 -28.01
N SER A 126 -20.16 -47.05 -27.66
CA SER A 126 -19.61 -47.26 -26.33
C SER A 126 -18.53 -46.20 -26.10
N ARG A 127 -18.95 -45.01 -25.61
CA ARG A 127 -18.07 -43.89 -25.29
C ARG A 127 -16.94 -44.37 -24.40
N ASN A 128 -15.79 -44.59 -25.03
CA ASN A 128 -14.65 -45.22 -24.38
C ASN A 128 -14.17 -44.26 -23.28
N PRO A 129 -14.26 -44.59 -21.97
CA PRO A 129 -14.07 -43.60 -20.90
C PRO A 129 -12.67 -42.96 -20.92
N SER A 130 -11.70 -43.66 -21.48
CA SER A 130 -10.36 -43.17 -21.82
C SER A 130 -10.37 -41.93 -22.73
N ASN A 131 -11.14 -41.94 -23.82
CA ASN A 131 -11.20 -40.85 -24.79
C ASN A 131 -11.88 -39.61 -24.19
N GLU A 132 -12.92 -39.80 -23.38
CA GLU A 132 -13.59 -38.70 -22.67
C GLU A 132 -12.71 -38.12 -21.54
N MET A 133 -11.87 -38.94 -20.90
CA MET A 133 -10.88 -38.46 -19.93
C MET A 133 -9.75 -37.66 -20.59
N GLU A 134 -9.18 -38.12 -21.72
CA GLU A 134 -8.12 -37.36 -22.38
C GLU A 134 -8.65 -36.09 -23.06
N SER A 135 -9.86 -36.10 -23.61
CA SER A 135 -10.53 -34.88 -24.09
C SER A 135 -10.64 -33.82 -22.98
N ARG A 136 -11.11 -34.21 -21.78
CA ARG A 136 -11.17 -33.32 -20.61
C ARG A 136 -9.78 -32.85 -20.15
N ARG A 137 -8.76 -33.71 -20.16
CA ARG A 137 -7.37 -33.32 -19.87
C ARG A 137 -6.84 -32.33 -20.89
N CYS A 138 -7.10 -32.53 -22.18
CA CYS A 138 -6.72 -31.61 -23.25
C CYS A 138 -7.41 -30.25 -23.09
N ALA A 139 -8.70 -30.22 -22.75
CA ALA A 139 -9.39 -28.96 -22.43
C ALA A 139 -8.73 -28.21 -21.25
N VAL A 140 -8.42 -28.90 -20.14
CA VAL A 140 -7.72 -28.30 -18.99
C VAL A 140 -6.31 -27.81 -19.37
N LYS A 141 -5.54 -28.61 -20.12
CA LYS A 141 -4.21 -28.20 -20.63
C LYS A 141 -4.32 -26.97 -21.54
N ALA A 142 -5.38 -26.88 -22.35
CA ALA A 142 -5.56 -25.85 -23.37
C ALA A 142 -5.94 -24.47 -22.81
N TRP A 143 -6.58 -24.38 -21.64
CA TRP A 143 -6.78 -23.08 -20.96
C TRP A 143 -5.73 -22.84 -19.86
N GLY A 144 -5.39 -23.86 -19.07
CA GLY A 144 -4.54 -23.69 -17.88
C GLY A 144 -3.05 -23.45 -18.16
N ASN A 145 -2.56 -23.74 -19.37
CA ASN A 145 -1.15 -23.55 -19.74
C ASN A 145 -0.94 -22.46 -20.81
N GLN A 146 -1.93 -21.59 -21.05
CA GLN A 146 -1.77 -20.48 -22.00
C GLN A 146 -0.75 -19.46 -21.48
N THR A 147 0.10 -18.95 -22.38
CA THR A 147 0.93 -17.78 -22.06
C THR A 147 0.03 -16.54 -21.98
N LEU A 148 0.41 -15.56 -21.16
CA LEU A 148 -0.35 -14.31 -21.01
C LEU A 148 -0.64 -13.64 -22.36
N GLN A 149 0.33 -13.62 -23.28
CA GLN A 149 0.17 -13.06 -24.63
C GLN A 149 -0.93 -13.74 -25.47
N ASN A 150 -1.23 -15.02 -25.21
CA ASN A 150 -2.25 -15.78 -25.93
C ASN A 150 -3.60 -15.77 -25.19
N ALA A 151 -3.56 -15.77 -23.84
CA ALA A 151 -4.75 -15.74 -23.00
C ALA A 151 -5.42 -14.36 -22.96
N ASP A 152 -4.61 -13.29 -22.89
CA ASP A 152 -5.05 -11.90 -22.86
C ASP A 152 -4.02 -10.99 -23.57
N PRO A 153 -4.14 -10.83 -24.90
CA PRO A 153 -3.28 -9.93 -25.66
C PRO A 153 -3.36 -8.46 -25.24
N GLU A 154 -4.50 -8.03 -24.68
CA GLU A 154 -4.73 -6.63 -24.30
C GLU A 154 -4.00 -6.28 -23.00
N ILE A 155 -4.15 -7.10 -21.97
CA ILE A 155 -3.39 -6.99 -20.72
C ILE A 155 -1.89 -7.18 -20.98
N PHE A 156 -1.50 -8.10 -21.86
CA PHE A 156 -0.09 -8.24 -22.28
C PHE A 156 0.47 -6.93 -22.88
N MET A 157 -0.29 -6.28 -23.78
CA MET A 157 0.09 -4.99 -24.37
C MET A 157 0.07 -3.83 -23.37
N ILE A 158 -0.79 -3.84 -22.35
CA ILE A 158 -0.78 -2.85 -21.26
C ILE A 158 0.44 -3.06 -20.36
N MET A 159 0.79 -4.31 -20.04
CA MET A 159 1.96 -4.66 -19.23
C MET A 159 3.28 -4.33 -19.94
N ASP A 160 3.39 -4.51 -21.26
CA ASP A 160 4.60 -4.06 -21.97
C ASP A 160 4.70 -2.53 -22.00
N LYS A 161 3.58 -1.79 -22.11
CA LYS A 161 3.60 -0.31 -22.02
C LYS A 161 4.14 0.20 -20.67
N GLU A 162 3.70 -0.36 -19.54
CA GLU A 162 4.25 0.00 -18.22
C GLU A 162 5.73 -0.40 -18.09
N LYS A 163 6.11 -1.56 -18.62
CA LYS A 163 7.51 -2.01 -18.70
C LYS A 163 8.39 -1.05 -19.51
N GLN A 164 7.91 -0.55 -20.65
CA GLN A 164 8.59 0.49 -21.42
C GLN A 164 8.68 1.81 -20.63
N ARG A 165 7.62 2.21 -19.90
CA ARG A 165 7.61 3.41 -19.05
C ARG A 165 8.71 3.33 -17.99
N GLN A 166 8.81 2.23 -17.25
CA GLN A 166 9.85 1.99 -16.24
C GLN A 166 11.27 1.97 -16.83
N PHE A 167 11.44 1.47 -18.07
CA PHE A 167 12.73 1.43 -18.75
C PHE A 167 13.17 2.78 -19.35
N LYS A 168 12.22 3.67 -19.64
CA LYS A 168 12.45 4.97 -20.30
C LYS A 168 12.39 6.18 -19.35
N GLY A 169 11.73 6.05 -18.20
CA GLY A 169 11.56 7.13 -17.23
C GLY A 169 12.74 7.32 -16.27
N ILE A 170 12.75 8.47 -15.59
CA ILE A 170 13.57 8.73 -14.39
C ILE A 170 12.65 8.59 -13.18
N GLU A 171 12.75 7.45 -12.49
CA GLU A 171 11.86 7.08 -11.39
C GLU A 171 12.37 7.61 -10.04
N LEU A 172 11.64 8.57 -9.47
CA LEU A 172 12.03 9.33 -8.27
C LEU A 172 10.96 9.33 -7.16
N ILE A 173 9.89 8.54 -7.28
CA ILE A 173 8.94 8.33 -6.18
C ILE A 173 9.66 7.55 -5.07
N ALA A 174 9.96 8.23 -3.96
CA ALA A 174 10.76 7.68 -2.85
C ALA A 174 10.26 6.34 -2.27
N SER A 175 8.97 6.05 -2.45
CA SER A 175 8.31 4.83 -1.98
C SER A 175 8.26 3.69 -3.00
N GLU A 176 8.90 3.82 -4.16
CA GLU A 176 8.94 2.79 -5.21
C GLU A 176 10.35 2.22 -5.39
N ASN A 177 10.39 1.00 -5.92
CA ASN A 177 11.62 0.26 -6.15
C ASN A 177 11.38 -0.86 -7.18
N PHE A 178 12.44 -1.38 -7.82
CA PHE A 178 12.33 -2.56 -8.69
C PHE A 178 12.83 -3.82 -7.98
N VAL A 179 12.17 -4.97 -8.16
CA VAL A 179 12.60 -6.22 -7.52
C VAL A 179 13.55 -7.01 -8.42
N CYS A 180 14.30 -7.97 -7.86
CA CYS A 180 15.13 -8.87 -8.67
C CYS A 180 14.28 -9.97 -9.33
N LYS A 181 14.80 -10.61 -10.39
CA LYS A 181 14.05 -11.59 -11.21
C LYS A 181 13.38 -12.70 -10.39
N ALA A 182 14.12 -13.30 -9.45
CA ALA A 182 13.66 -14.36 -8.57
C ALA A 182 12.46 -13.97 -7.67
N VAL A 183 12.31 -12.68 -7.31
CA VAL A 183 11.17 -12.20 -6.51
C VAL A 183 9.87 -12.25 -7.30
N MET A 184 9.86 -11.95 -8.61
CA MET A 184 8.64 -12.12 -9.42
C MET A 184 8.40 -13.57 -9.84
N GLU A 185 9.46 -14.36 -10.03
CA GLU A 185 9.32 -15.80 -10.29
C GLU A 185 8.65 -16.52 -9.11
N ALA A 186 8.92 -16.09 -7.87
CA ALA A 186 8.20 -16.55 -6.69
C ALA A 186 6.77 -15.95 -6.58
N LEU A 187 6.56 -14.66 -6.88
CA LEU A 187 5.22 -14.05 -6.86
C LEU A 187 4.27 -14.68 -7.89
N GLY A 188 4.75 -14.94 -9.10
CA GLY A 188 3.98 -15.57 -10.19
C GLY A 188 3.95 -17.10 -10.13
N SER A 189 4.21 -17.70 -8.96
CA SER A 189 4.31 -19.15 -8.80
C SER A 189 3.00 -19.81 -8.35
N HIS A 190 2.96 -21.14 -8.50
CA HIS A 190 1.89 -22.02 -8.03
C HIS A 190 1.59 -21.92 -6.51
N LEU A 191 2.45 -21.27 -5.72
CA LEU A 191 2.21 -21.04 -4.29
C LEU A 191 0.95 -20.20 -4.02
N THR A 192 0.49 -19.42 -5.02
CA THR A 192 -0.81 -18.71 -4.95
C THR A 192 -2.02 -19.63 -4.82
N ASN A 193 -1.86 -20.94 -5.09
CA ASN A 193 -2.96 -21.91 -5.06
C ASN A 193 -3.23 -22.49 -3.66
N LYS A 194 -2.33 -22.31 -2.68
CA LYS A 194 -2.45 -22.98 -1.38
C LYS A 194 -3.04 -22.06 -0.31
N TYR A 195 -4.15 -22.52 0.28
CA TYR A 195 -4.76 -21.91 1.46
C TYR A 195 -4.09 -22.43 2.75
N SER A 196 -3.70 -21.53 3.66
CA SER A 196 -2.73 -21.81 4.74
C SER A 196 -3.00 -21.09 6.06
N GLU A 197 -4.27 -20.87 6.39
CA GLU A 197 -4.69 -20.19 7.62
C GLU A 197 -4.11 -20.82 8.90
N GLY A 198 -3.84 -19.96 9.88
CA GLY A 198 -3.05 -20.26 11.07
C GLY A 198 -1.56 -19.94 10.89
N MET A 199 -0.74 -20.44 11.81
CA MET A 199 0.73 -20.27 11.83
C MET A 199 1.43 -21.59 11.46
N PRO A 200 2.71 -21.59 11.07
CA PRO A 200 3.47 -22.82 10.83
C PRO A 200 3.38 -23.81 12.01
N GLY A 201 3.06 -25.07 11.74
CA GLY A 201 2.79 -26.10 12.74
C GLY A 201 1.41 -26.02 13.43
N ALA A 202 0.66 -24.94 13.23
CA ALA A 202 -0.66 -24.70 13.81
C ALA A 202 -1.63 -24.16 12.73
N ARG A 203 -1.87 -24.99 11.71
CA ARG A 203 -2.69 -24.67 10.53
C ARG A 203 -4.10 -25.26 10.62
N TYR A 204 -5.07 -24.53 10.09
CA TYR A 204 -6.47 -24.96 10.00
C TYR A 204 -6.72 -25.99 8.87
N TYR A 205 -5.75 -26.12 7.95
CA TYR A 205 -5.85 -26.97 6.76
C TYR A 205 -4.63 -27.88 6.61
N GLY A 206 -4.85 -29.09 6.08
CA GLY A 206 -3.78 -30.03 5.74
C GLY A 206 -2.91 -29.59 4.54
N GLY A 207 -1.89 -30.39 4.25
CA GLY A 207 -1.03 -30.21 3.07
C GLY A 207 -0.12 -28.97 3.10
N ASN A 208 0.15 -28.41 4.27
CA ASN A 208 0.94 -27.17 4.43
C ASN A 208 2.45 -27.37 4.66
N GLN A 209 2.98 -28.60 4.65
CA GLN A 209 4.39 -28.92 4.95
C GLN A 209 5.40 -27.91 4.34
N TYR A 210 5.44 -27.80 3.02
CA TYR A 210 6.38 -26.92 2.32
C TYR A 210 6.05 -25.42 2.48
N ILE A 211 4.81 -25.07 2.83
CA ILE A 211 4.40 -23.69 3.16
C ILE A 211 4.97 -23.30 4.53
N ASP A 212 4.96 -24.22 5.49
CA ASP A 212 5.50 -24.02 6.83
C ASP A 212 7.04 -23.92 6.79
N GLU A 213 7.70 -24.72 5.95
CA GLU A 213 9.12 -24.57 5.63
C GLU A 213 9.43 -23.17 5.02
N ILE A 214 8.65 -22.73 4.03
CA ILE A 214 8.79 -21.41 3.39
C ILE A 214 8.56 -20.25 4.39
N GLU A 215 7.53 -20.32 5.22
CA GLU A 215 7.19 -19.24 6.15
C GLU A 215 8.16 -19.15 7.33
N ASN A 216 8.59 -20.29 7.89
CA ASN A 216 9.62 -20.28 8.94
C ASN A 216 10.96 -19.74 8.40
N LEU A 217 11.38 -20.18 7.22
CA LEU A 217 12.58 -19.65 6.56
C LEU A 217 12.46 -18.14 6.23
N CYS A 218 11.25 -17.64 5.99
CA CYS A 218 10.98 -16.22 5.82
C CYS A 218 11.13 -15.45 7.15
N ARG A 219 10.58 -15.98 8.24
CA ARG A 219 10.66 -15.41 9.60
C ARG A 219 12.10 -15.40 10.13
N GLU A 220 12.83 -16.50 9.97
CA GLU A 220 14.27 -16.59 10.30
C GLU A 220 15.10 -15.55 9.56
N ARG A 221 14.92 -15.45 8.24
CA ARG A 221 15.62 -14.44 7.41
C ARG A 221 15.22 -13.02 7.76
N ALA A 222 13.99 -12.78 8.21
CA ALA A 222 13.56 -11.47 8.67
C ALA A 222 14.30 -11.06 9.95
N LEU A 223 14.38 -11.93 10.96
CA LEU A 223 15.14 -11.65 12.17
C LEU A 223 16.64 -11.45 11.86
N ALA A 224 17.22 -12.34 11.04
CA ALA A 224 18.63 -12.26 10.65
C ALA A 224 18.97 -10.98 9.86
N ALA A 225 18.11 -10.54 8.93
CA ALA A 225 18.33 -9.34 8.13
C ALA A 225 18.36 -8.03 8.95
N PHE A 226 17.73 -8.02 10.13
CA PHE A 226 17.78 -6.89 11.07
C PHE A 226 18.72 -7.14 12.27
N GLY A 227 19.41 -8.29 12.31
CA GLY A 227 20.34 -8.66 13.38
C GLY A 227 19.67 -8.94 14.73
N LEU A 228 18.44 -9.48 14.72
CA LEU A 228 17.61 -9.69 15.89
C LEU A 228 17.76 -11.10 16.45
N ASP A 229 17.89 -11.20 17.78
CA ASP A 229 17.79 -12.46 18.53
C ASP A 229 16.33 -12.95 18.57
N SER A 230 16.11 -14.23 18.31
CA SER A 230 14.79 -14.88 18.26
C SER A 230 14.17 -15.18 19.63
N ALA A 231 14.96 -15.15 20.72
CA ALA A 231 14.41 -15.18 22.08
C ALA A 231 13.83 -13.81 22.48
N SER A 232 14.45 -12.72 22.04
CA SER A 232 14.07 -11.33 22.33
C SER A 232 13.08 -10.71 21.33
N TRP A 233 13.02 -11.21 20.10
CA TRP A 233 12.16 -10.71 19.03
C TRP A 233 11.43 -11.82 18.28
N GLY A 234 10.13 -11.63 18.05
CA GLY A 234 9.34 -12.41 17.11
C GLY A 234 8.97 -11.59 15.88
N VAL A 235 8.46 -12.28 14.86
CA VAL A 235 8.05 -11.66 13.59
C VAL A 235 6.89 -12.41 12.94
N ASN A 236 5.93 -11.64 12.43
CA ASN A 236 4.84 -12.09 11.57
C ASN A 236 5.02 -11.50 10.15
N VAL A 237 5.03 -12.37 9.15
CA VAL A 237 5.32 -12.08 7.73
C VAL A 237 4.09 -12.13 6.82
N GLN A 238 2.91 -12.41 7.39
CA GLN A 238 1.64 -12.56 6.67
C GLN A 238 0.89 -11.25 6.29
N PRO A 239 1.16 -10.03 6.85
CA PRO A 239 0.37 -8.84 6.50
C PRO A 239 0.44 -8.44 5.02
N TYR A 240 -0.73 -8.29 4.38
CA TYR A 240 -0.82 -7.93 2.95
C TYR A 240 -0.31 -6.53 2.62
N SER A 241 -0.12 -5.65 3.62
CA SER A 241 0.47 -4.32 3.47
C SER A 241 0.98 -3.80 4.82
N CYS A 242 1.74 -2.71 4.84
CA CYS A 242 2.04 -2.05 6.12
C CYS A 242 0.81 -1.35 6.72
N THR A 243 -0.22 -1.02 5.91
CA THR A 243 -1.49 -0.51 6.42
C THR A 243 -2.21 -1.58 7.23
N SER A 244 -2.28 -2.83 6.74
CA SER A 244 -2.84 -3.95 7.52
C SER A 244 -1.91 -4.40 8.65
N ALA A 245 -0.58 -4.29 8.50
CA ALA A 245 0.37 -4.53 9.58
C ALA A 245 0.16 -3.56 10.77
N ASN A 246 0.10 -2.25 10.48
CA ASN A 246 -0.17 -1.21 11.48
C ASN A 246 -1.56 -1.41 12.11
N PHE A 247 -2.59 -1.69 11.31
CA PHE A 247 -3.93 -1.91 11.81
C PHE A 247 -4.05 -3.18 12.68
N ALA A 248 -3.33 -4.26 12.36
CA ALA A 248 -3.25 -5.45 13.22
C ALA A 248 -2.53 -5.18 14.55
N VAL A 249 -1.48 -4.35 14.57
CA VAL A 249 -0.86 -3.89 15.82
C VAL A 249 -1.86 -3.09 16.67
N TYR A 250 -2.70 -2.26 16.06
CA TYR A 250 -3.74 -1.54 16.78
C TYR A 250 -4.81 -2.52 17.32
N THR A 251 -5.42 -3.33 16.46
CA THR A 251 -6.48 -4.31 16.84
C THR A 251 -6.01 -5.34 17.89
N GLY A 252 -4.74 -5.72 17.91
CA GLY A 252 -4.20 -6.64 18.92
C GLY A 252 -3.95 -6.02 20.30
N LEU A 253 -3.83 -4.68 20.39
CA LEU A 253 -3.44 -3.98 21.63
C LEU A 253 -4.46 -2.97 22.15
N LEU A 254 -5.40 -2.55 21.31
CA LEU A 254 -6.32 -1.44 21.55
C LEU A 254 -7.77 -1.87 21.40
N LEU A 255 -8.63 -1.31 22.24
CA LEU A 255 -10.08 -1.33 22.06
C LEU A 255 -10.51 -0.17 21.14
N PRO A 256 -11.66 -0.26 20.47
CA PRO A 256 -12.22 0.88 19.73
C PRO A 256 -12.35 2.13 20.62
N GLY A 257 -11.95 3.28 20.10
CA GLY A 257 -11.90 4.55 20.83
C GLY A 257 -10.65 4.77 21.69
N ASP A 258 -9.75 3.80 21.81
CA ASP A 258 -8.45 4.01 22.45
C ASP A 258 -7.57 5.01 21.70
N ARG A 259 -6.60 5.58 22.42
CA ARG A 259 -5.82 6.73 21.96
C ARG A 259 -4.51 6.35 21.27
N ILE A 260 -4.27 6.91 20.09
CA ILE A 260 -3.01 6.80 19.32
C ILE A 260 -2.42 8.18 19.03
N MET A 261 -1.10 8.24 18.84
CA MET A 261 -0.39 9.49 18.54
C MET A 261 0.69 9.25 17.48
N GLY A 262 0.46 9.77 16.27
CA GLY A 262 1.38 9.66 15.13
C GLY A 262 1.84 11.01 14.57
N LEU A 263 2.82 10.98 13.65
CA LEU A 263 3.26 12.19 12.95
C LEU A 263 2.15 12.68 12.01
N ASP A 264 1.85 13.98 12.05
CA ASP A 264 0.86 14.61 11.18
C ASP A 264 1.22 14.42 9.69
N THR A 265 0.21 14.22 8.83
CA THR A 265 0.45 13.85 7.41
C THR A 265 1.22 14.95 6.65
N PRO A 266 0.89 16.26 6.77
CA PRO A 266 1.71 17.35 6.23
C PRO A 266 3.06 17.56 6.94
N SER A 267 3.27 16.99 8.14
CA SER A 267 4.57 16.95 8.81
C SER A 267 5.45 15.79 8.33
N GLY A 268 4.92 14.89 7.50
CA GLY A 268 5.64 13.78 6.90
C GLY A 268 5.22 12.38 7.36
N GLY A 269 4.15 12.26 8.16
CA GLY A 269 3.65 10.96 8.67
C GLY A 269 3.04 10.05 7.61
N ASN A 270 2.36 8.98 8.03
CA ASN A 270 1.59 8.11 7.15
C ASN A 270 0.09 8.16 7.47
N THR A 271 -0.76 8.03 6.45
CA THR A 271 -2.22 7.94 6.60
C THR A 271 -2.65 6.86 7.62
N SER A 272 -1.93 5.73 7.69
CA SER A 272 -2.20 4.65 8.64
C SER A 272 -1.84 4.97 10.10
N HIS A 273 -1.12 6.06 10.38
CA HIS A 273 -0.82 6.53 11.75
C HIS A 273 -1.96 7.36 12.36
N GLY A 274 -3.03 7.59 11.61
CA GLY A 274 -4.13 8.49 11.97
C GLY A 274 -4.10 9.76 11.13
N CYS A 275 -5.10 9.92 10.26
CA CYS A 275 -5.27 11.08 9.40
C CYS A 275 -6.73 11.58 9.46
N TYR A 276 -6.90 12.88 9.63
CA TYR A 276 -8.17 13.60 9.49
C TYR A 276 -7.92 14.93 8.77
N LEU A 277 -8.92 15.43 8.05
CA LEU A 277 -8.85 16.72 7.36
C LEU A 277 -9.14 17.88 8.34
N PRO A 278 -8.73 19.13 8.01
CA PRO A 278 -9.00 20.31 8.85
C PRO A 278 -10.48 20.57 9.15
N ASN A 279 -11.41 20.01 8.38
CA ASN A 279 -12.86 20.06 8.63
C ASN A 279 -13.37 18.90 9.52
N GLY A 280 -12.50 18.23 10.27
CA GLY A 280 -12.84 17.12 11.16
C GLY A 280 -13.11 15.77 10.48
N ARG A 281 -13.16 15.70 9.14
CA ARG A 281 -13.40 14.44 8.43
C ARG A 281 -12.26 13.45 8.65
N LYS A 282 -12.52 12.40 9.42
CA LYS A 282 -11.65 11.21 9.57
C LYS A 282 -11.41 10.56 8.18
N VAL A 283 -10.15 10.29 7.83
CA VAL A 283 -9.75 9.79 6.49
C VAL A 283 -9.26 8.35 6.54
N SER A 284 -8.51 7.98 7.57
CA SER A 284 -7.94 6.63 7.71
C SER A 284 -8.74 5.76 8.66
N GLY A 285 -8.71 4.44 8.43
CA GLY A 285 -9.28 3.46 9.36
C GLY A 285 -8.77 3.65 10.79
N ALA A 286 -7.48 3.98 10.95
CA ALA A 286 -6.89 4.31 12.24
C ALA A 286 -7.67 5.43 12.97
N SER A 287 -7.93 6.56 12.31
CA SER A 287 -8.75 7.65 12.90
C SER A 287 -10.22 7.29 13.08
N ILE A 288 -10.75 6.33 12.31
CA ILE A 288 -12.17 5.93 12.39
C ILE A 288 -12.42 5.07 13.63
N PHE A 289 -11.57 4.07 13.86
CA PHE A 289 -11.73 3.11 14.96
C PHE A 289 -11.00 3.51 16.26
N PHE A 290 -9.99 4.39 16.18
CA PHE A 290 -9.19 4.85 17.32
C PHE A 290 -9.15 6.38 17.35
N GLU A 291 -8.96 6.96 18.53
CA GLU A 291 -8.86 8.42 18.69
C GLU A 291 -7.41 8.88 18.53
N ASN A 292 -7.18 9.76 17.55
CA ASN A 292 -5.84 10.17 17.13
C ASN A 292 -5.59 11.65 17.41
N LEU A 293 -4.50 11.96 18.13
CA LEU A 293 -3.95 13.32 18.22
C LEU A 293 -2.54 13.33 17.62
N PRO A 294 -2.31 14.02 16.49
CA PRO A 294 -1.00 14.01 15.84
C PRO A 294 -0.02 15.03 16.45
N TYR A 295 1.25 14.63 16.52
CA TYR A 295 2.38 15.55 16.73
C TYR A 295 2.90 16.06 15.39
N LYS A 296 3.71 17.13 15.42
CA LYS A 296 4.12 17.88 14.22
C LYS A 296 5.62 18.12 14.17
N VAL A 297 6.12 18.50 13.00
CA VAL A 297 7.41 19.19 12.90
C VAL A 297 7.30 20.64 13.37
N ASN A 298 8.40 21.17 13.87
CA ASN A 298 8.60 22.60 14.03
C ASN A 298 8.61 23.25 12.62
N PRO A 299 7.74 24.24 12.31
CA PRO A 299 7.63 24.78 10.95
C PRO A 299 8.89 25.48 10.44
N GLN A 300 9.69 26.07 11.34
CA GLN A 300 10.87 26.85 10.98
C GLN A 300 12.10 25.96 10.69
N THR A 301 12.27 24.85 11.42
CA THR A 301 13.41 23.92 11.21
C THR A 301 13.04 22.71 10.33
N GLY A 302 11.77 22.29 10.34
CA GLY A 302 11.29 21.07 9.68
C GLY A 302 11.59 19.76 10.43
N TYR A 303 12.18 19.81 11.63
CA TYR A 303 12.44 18.63 12.48
C TYR A 303 11.25 18.38 13.41
N VAL A 304 11.07 17.14 13.89
CA VAL A 304 10.01 16.80 14.86
C VAL A 304 10.14 17.66 16.13
N ASP A 305 9.04 18.29 16.56
CA ASP A 305 9.01 19.13 17.76
C ASP A 305 8.85 18.23 18.99
N CYS A 306 9.95 17.63 19.45
CA CYS A 306 9.96 16.62 20.50
C CYS A 306 9.43 17.11 21.86
N ASP A 307 9.52 18.41 22.14
CA ASP A 307 9.08 18.97 23.42
C ASP A 307 7.57 19.23 23.43
N LYS A 308 7.00 19.73 22.31
CA LYS A 308 5.54 19.76 22.12
C LYS A 308 4.94 18.36 21.95
N LEU A 309 5.71 17.39 21.48
CA LEU A 309 5.32 15.98 21.52
C LEU A 309 5.23 15.48 22.98
N GLU A 310 6.21 15.78 23.84
CA GLU A 310 6.14 15.38 25.25
C GLU A 310 4.94 16.01 25.97
N GLU A 311 4.76 17.32 25.84
CA GLU A 311 3.59 18.08 26.32
C GLU A 311 2.28 17.39 25.94
N ARG A 312 2.04 17.18 24.64
CA ARG A 312 0.82 16.56 24.13
C ARG A 312 0.66 15.10 24.54
N ALA A 313 1.74 14.34 24.65
CA ALA A 313 1.67 12.94 25.07
C ALA A 313 1.31 12.79 26.55
N LEU A 314 1.72 13.74 27.41
CA LEU A 314 1.37 13.76 28.83
C LEU A 314 -0.11 14.13 29.06
N ASP A 315 -0.66 15.04 28.27
CA ASP A 315 -2.08 15.43 28.35
C ASP A 315 -3.00 14.40 27.66
N PHE A 316 -2.66 13.99 26.43
CA PHE A 316 -3.51 13.11 25.64
C PHE A 316 -3.45 11.65 26.08
N ARG A 317 -2.36 11.20 26.71
CA ARG A 317 -2.16 9.81 27.17
C ARG A 317 -2.49 8.76 26.08
N PRO A 318 -1.74 8.76 24.95
CA PRO A 318 -1.87 7.72 23.96
C PRO A 318 -1.45 6.36 24.54
N LYS A 319 -2.15 5.27 24.17
CA LYS A 319 -1.71 3.90 24.46
C LYS A 319 -0.61 3.44 23.51
N ILE A 320 -0.61 3.93 22.26
CA ILE A 320 0.47 3.73 21.29
C ILE A 320 1.00 5.09 20.82
N LEU A 321 2.30 5.32 21.04
CA LEU A 321 3.06 6.40 20.41
C LEU A 321 3.77 5.84 19.16
N ILE A 322 3.57 6.48 18.02
CA ILE A 322 4.06 6.01 16.72
C ILE A 322 5.18 6.94 16.23
N CYS A 323 6.37 6.39 16.01
CA CYS A 323 7.46 7.05 15.27
C CYS A 323 7.62 6.43 13.87
N GLY A 324 8.33 7.12 12.98
CA GLY A 324 8.39 6.75 11.56
C GLY A 324 7.41 7.56 10.69
N GLY A 325 7.60 7.53 9.37
CA GLY A 325 6.86 8.41 8.46
C GLY A 325 7.08 8.14 6.97
N SER A 326 6.30 8.81 6.12
CA SER A 326 6.31 8.67 4.66
C SER A 326 7.19 9.69 3.95
N SER A 327 7.38 10.87 4.56
CA SER A 327 7.94 12.06 3.93
C SER A 327 8.73 12.89 4.95
N TYR A 328 9.65 12.27 5.69
CA TYR A 328 10.55 12.94 6.64
C TYR A 328 12.01 12.67 6.22
N PRO A 329 12.82 13.69 5.90
CA PRO A 329 14.15 13.51 5.29
C PRO A 329 15.30 13.32 6.30
N ARG A 330 15.01 13.23 7.59
CA ARG A 330 16.00 13.16 8.68
C ARG A 330 15.88 11.86 9.48
N GLU A 331 16.91 11.53 10.25
CA GLU A 331 16.87 10.38 11.17
C GLU A 331 15.98 10.66 12.40
N TRP A 332 15.65 9.62 13.15
CA TRP A 332 14.69 9.66 14.27
C TRP A 332 15.39 9.50 15.62
N ASP A 333 15.07 10.36 16.58
CA ASP A 333 15.56 10.27 17.96
C ASP A 333 14.76 9.23 18.75
N TYR A 334 15.02 7.95 18.47
CA TYR A 334 14.43 6.82 19.17
C TYR A 334 14.64 6.87 20.71
N PRO A 335 15.80 7.30 21.26
CA PRO A 335 15.96 7.57 22.69
C PRO A 335 14.93 8.55 23.26
N ARG A 336 14.74 9.73 22.64
CA ARG A 336 13.74 10.73 23.08
C ARG A 336 12.32 10.19 22.99
N PHE A 337 11.99 9.47 21.91
CA PHE A 337 10.68 8.82 21.77
C PHE A 337 10.42 7.76 22.85
N ARG A 338 11.42 6.96 23.26
CA ARG A 338 11.31 6.01 24.39
C ARG A 338 11.05 6.72 25.71
N GLN A 339 11.78 7.79 26.00
CA GLN A 339 11.59 8.59 27.21
C GLN A 339 10.15 9.15 27.29
N ILE A 340 9.62 9.67 26.19
CA ILE A 340 8.26 10.21 26.13
C ILE A 340 7.22 9.09 26.30
N ALA A 341 7.41 7.96 25.60
CA ALA A 341 6.54 6.79 25.73
C ALA A 341 6.50 6.25 27.17
N ASP A 342 7.64 6.18 27.87
CA ASP A 342 7.65 5.79 29.28
C ASP A 342 6.97 6.81 30.20
N LYS A 343 7.18 8.11 30.00
CA LYS A 343 6.53 9.17 30.79
C LYS A 343 5.00 9.16 30.66
N CYS A 344 4.47 8.94 29.45
CA CYS A 344 3.01 8.90 29.24
C CYS A 344 2.38 7.54 29.55
N GLY A 345 3.14 6.44 29.45
CA GLY A 345 2.70 5.05 29.66
C GLY A 345 2.44 4.24 28.37
N ALA A 346 2.90 4.74 27.22
CA ALA A 346 2.63 4.17 25.90
C ALA A 346 3.55 3.00 25.51
N VAL A 347 3.02 2.12 24.66
CA VAL A 347 3.77 1.24 23.78
C VAL A 347 4.41 2.09 22.67
N LEU A 348 5.70 1.92 22.40
CA LEU A 348 6.40 2.61 21.33
C LEU A 348 6.42 1.75 20.06
N LEU A 349 5.69 2.19 19.03
CA LEU A 349 5.68 1.62 17.68
C LEU A 349 6.62 2.41 16.76
N CYS A 350 7.43 1.73 15.96
CA CYS A 350 8.10 2.34 14.81
C CYS A 350 7.58 1.78 13.48
N ASP A 351 7.02 2.64 12.64
CA ASP A 351 6.79 2.34 11.22
C ASP A 351 8.03 2.71 10.41
N MET A 352 8.92 1.74 10.23
CA MET A 352 10.15 1.92 9.45
C MET A 352 9.94 1.75 7.94
N ALA A 353 8.71 1.74 7.43
CA ALA A 353 8.38 1.28 6.08
C ALA A 353 9.10 1.99 4.92
N GLN A 354 9.59 3.21 5.11
CA GLN A 354 10.43 3.92 4.13
C GLN A 354 11.93 3.56 4.27
N ILE A 355 12.44 3.40 5.48
CA ILE A 355 13.87 3.33 5.81
C ILE A 355 14.38 1.92 6.17
N SER A 356 13.53 0.89 6.12
CA SER A 356 13.88 -0.49 6.52
C SER A 356 15.09 -1.09 5.79
N GLY A 357 15.36 -0.73 4.53
CA GLY A 357 16.61 -1.10 3.86
C GLY A 357 17.86 -0.48 4.52
N LEU A 358 17.80 0.82 4.87
CA LEU A 358 18.89 1.53 5.54
C LEU A 358 19.17 0.95 6.93
N ILE A 359 18.12 0.59 7.68
CA ILE A 359 18.24 -0.05 9.01
C ILE A 359 18.89 -1.42 8.89
N ALA A 360 18.43 -2.27 7.96
CA ALA A 360 19.01 -3.61 7.74
C ALA A 360 20.49 -3.54 7.34
N ALA A 361 20.85 -2.57 6.48
CA ALA A 361 22.24 -2.30 6.11
C ALA A 361 23.08 -1.68 7.25
N LYS A 362 22.47 -1.26 8.36
CA LYS A 362 23.08 -0.51 9.48
C LYS A 362 23.68 0.83 9.01
N GLU A 363 22.91 1.56 8.22
CA GLU A 363 23.24 2.87 7.62
C GLU A 363 22.42 4.03 8.21
N CYS A 364 21.55 3.77 9.18
CA CYS A 364 20.89 4.77 10.04
C CYS A 364 20.61 4.17 11.43
N ALA A 365 20.16 4.99 12.39
CA ALA A 365 19.78 4.52 13.73
C ALA A 365 18.74 3.38 13.70
N SER A 366 18.85 2.43 14.64
CA SER A 366 17.98 1.24 14.69
C SER A 366 16.80 1.44 15.67
N PRO A 367 15.53 1.30 15.23
CA PRO A 367 14.38 1.37 16.13
C PRO A 367 14.32 0.19 17.11
N PHE A 368 14.93 -0.94 16.77
CA PHE A 368 14.86 -2.20 17.54
C PHE A 368 15.57 -2.13 18.91
N GLU A 369 16.41 -1.13 19.14
CA GLU A 369 16.98 -0.90 20.48
C GLU A 369 15.91 -0.34 21.45
N TYR A 370 15.02 0.54 20.97
CA TYR A 370 14.13 1.35 21.81
C TYR A 370 12.64 0.99 21.72
N CYS A 371 12.18 0.57 20.55
CA CYS A 371 10.76 0.36 20.28
C CYS A 371 10.27 -0.98 20.84
N ASP A 372 9.00 -1.06 21.19
CA ASP A 372 8.34 -2.30 21.64
C ASP A 372 7.91 -3.17 20.46
N ILE A 373 7.51 -2.51 19.36
CA ILE A 373 7.05 -3.11 18.10
C ILE A 373 7.63 -2.30 16.93
N VAL A 374 7.98 -2.98 15.83
CA VAL A 374 8.45 -2.33 14.60
C VAL A 374 7.69 -2.90 13.40
N THR A 375 7.02 -2.05 12.62
CA THR A 375 6.32 -2.42 11.39
C THR A 375 7.04 -1.89 10.16
N SER A 376 6.83 -2.55 9.01
CA SER A 376 7.39 -2.08 7.73
C SER A 376 6.55 -2.54 6.55
N THR A 377 6.59 -1.81 5.44
CA THR A 377 6.38 -2.40 4.10
C THR A 377 7.62 -3.15 3.66
N THR A 378 7.44 -4.18 2.85
CA THR A 378 8.56 -4.96 2.31
C THR A 378 9.11 -4.45 0.97
N HIS A 379 8.42 -3.53 0.28
CA HIS A 379 8.67 -3.20 -1.13
C HIS A 379 9.41 -1.89 -1.45
N LYS A 380 9.83 -1.14 -0.42
CA LYS A 380 10.46 0.18 -0.60
C LYS A 380 11.98 0.04 -0.63
N SER A 381 12.72 0.70 0.26
CA SER A 381 14.17 0.51 0.44
C SER A 381 14.56 -0.97 0.62
N LEU A 382 13.71 -1.79 1.26
CA LEU A 382 13.93 -3.22 1.45
C LEU A 382 13.87 -4.08 0.15
N ARG A 383 13.42 -3.53 -0.99
CA ARG A 383 13.44 -4.19 -2.33
C ARG A 383 12.71 -5.56 -2.43
N GLY A 384 11.78 -5.85 -1.51
CA GLY A 384 10.98 -7.07 -1.51
C GLY A 384 9.67 -6.98 -2.31
N PRO A 385 8.85 -8.04 -2.28
CA PRO A 385 7.51 -8.02 -2.86
C PRO A 385 6.57 -7.02 -2.15
N ARG A 386 5.43 -6.66 -2.76
CA ARG A 386 4.45 -5.75 -2.14
C ARG A 386 3.67 -6.43 -1.00
N GLY A 387 4.09 -6.21 0.24
CA GLY A 387 3.31 -6.48 1.45
C GLY A 387 3.83 -5.74 2.68
N GLY A 388 3.52 -6.25 3.87
CA GLY A 388 3.95 -5.75 5.17
C GLY A 388 4.61 -6.82 6.04
N ILE A 389 5.16 -6.38 7.19
CA ILE A 389 5.81 -7.24 8.19
C ILE A 389 5.69 -6.57 9.57
N ILE A 390 5.50 -7.36 10.63
CA ILE A 390 5.44 -6.88 12.03
C ILE A 390 6.50 -7.63 12.84
N PHE A 391 7.40 -6.90 13.48
CA PHE A 391 8.32 -7.39 14.50
C PHE A 391 7.85 -6.95 15.88
N TYR A 392 7.97 -7.81 16.89
CA TYR A 392 7.52 -7.56 18.26
C TYR A 392 8.47 -8.15 19.28
N ARG A 393 8.63 -7.47 20.42
CA ARG A 393 9.45 -8.02 21.52
C ARG A 393 8.83 -9.28 22.13
N LYS A 394 9.73 -10.15 22.61
CA LYS A 394 9.47 -11.40 23.31
C LYS A 394 10.34 -11.46 24.57
N GLY A 395 10.10 -12.46 25.43
CA GLY A 395 10.88 -12.66 26.64
C GLY A 395 10.54 -11.67 27.76
N PRO A 396 11.45 -11.41 28.71
CA PRO A 396 11.19 -10.56 29.87
C PRO A 396 11.14 -9.06 29.50
N LYS A 397 10.26 -8.32 30.17
CA LYS A 397 10.22 -6.85 30.13
C LYS A 397 11.41 -6.27 30.91
N PRO A 398 12.04 -5.17 30.45
CA PRO A 398 13.05 -4.48 31.24
C PRO A 398 12.41 -3.88 32.50
N LYS A 399 13.07 -4.01 33.66
CA LYS A 399 12.55 -3.55 34.96
C LYS A 399 12.39 -2.02 34.98
N LYS A 400 11.17 -1.52 34.75
CA LYS A 400 10.86 -0.09 34.80
C LYS A 400 11.08 0.47 36.20
N ARG A 401 11.96 1.46 36.34
CA ARG A 401 12.15 2.20 37.59
C ARG A 401 11.04 3.25 37.75
N GLY A 402 10.14 3.05 38.71
CA GLY A 402 9.39 4.16 39.33
C GLY A 402 8.05 4.57 38.71
N ILE A 403 7.36 3.71 37.96
CA ILE A 403 5.96 3.96 37.56
C ILE A 403 5.02 3.04 38.35
N LEU A 404 4.07 3.66 39.07
CA LEU A 404 2.94 2.97 39.70
C LEU A 404 2.01 2.42 38.63
N LEU A 405 1.94 1.10 38.50
CA LEU A 405 1.00 0.42 37.61
C LEU A 405 -0.41 0.51 38.20
N THR A 406 -1.19 1.49 37.76
CA THR A 406 -2.63 1.58 38.04
C THR A 406 -3.38 0.50 37.25
N GLN A 407 -3.45 -0.69 37.84
CA GLN A 407 -4.20 -1.90 37.43
C GLN A 407 -3.77 -2.58 36.12
N GLY A 408 -3.66 -3.92 36.17
CA GLY A 408 -3.75 -4.79 35.00
C GLY A 408 -2.61 -5.81 34.89
N ASP A 409 -1.39 -5.36 34.62
CA ASP A 409 -0.34 -6.21 34.06
C ASP A 409 0.72 -6.61 35.10
N CYS A 410 0.49 -7.74 35.76
CA CYS A 410 1.46 -8.39 36.65
C CYS A 410 2.47 -9.30 35.90
N SER A 411 2.52 -9.26 34.56
CA SER A 411 3.41 -10.11 33.77
C SER A 411 4.76 -9.44 33.53
N ASP A 412 5.82 -9.96 34.13
CA ASP A 412 7.23 -9.61 33.84
C ASP A 412 7.67 -9.96 32.40
N ARG A 413 6.77 -10.40 31.50
CA ARG A 413 7.07 -10.85 30.13
C ARG A 413 6.22 -10.14 29.09
N TYR A 414 6.79 -9.92 27.91
CA TYR A 414 6.08 -9.40 26.74
C TYR A 414 5.05 -10.41 26.23
N ASP A 415 3.83 -9.94 25.96
CA ASP A 415 2.63 -10.67 25.57
C ASP A 415 2.18 -10.35 24.12
N PHE A 416 2.99 -9.59 23.38
CA PHE A 416 2.67 -9.12 22.03
C PHE A 416 2.53 -10.23 20.99
N GLU A 417 3.21 -11.37 21.15
CA GLU A 417 3.26 -12.44 20.14
C GLU A 417 1.88 -13.03 19.84
N GLU A 418 1.15 -13.44 20.87
CA GLU A 418 -0.20 -13.99 20.74
C GLU A 418 -1.17 -12.93 20.19
N LYS A 419 -1.18 -11.75 20.81
CA LYS A 419 -2.04 -10.61 20.45
C LYS A 419 -1.88 -10.17 18.99
N ILE A 420 -0.65 -10.05 18.51
CA ILE A 420 -0.37 -9.61 17.12
C ILE A 420 -0.66 -10.73 16.12
N ASN A 421 -0.30 -11.97 16.43
CA ASN A 421 -0.59 -13.08 15.52
C ASN A 421 -2.12 -13.28 15.38
N PHE A 422 -2.87 -13.27 16.50
CA PHE A 422 -4.33 -13.31 16.51
C PHE A 422 -4.97 -12.13 15.76
N ALA A 423 -4.42 -10.92 15.91
CA ALA A 423 -4.90 -9.74 15.21
C ALA A 423 -4.67 -9.79 13.69
N VAL A 424 -3.59 -10.43 13.22
CA VAL A 424 -3.38 -10.70 11.79
C VAL A 424 -4.34 -11.79 11.31
N PHE A 425 -4.39 -12.93 11.99
CA PHE A 425 -5.32 -14.03 11.74
C PHE A 425 -5.74 -14.68 13.07
N PRO A 426 -7.04 -14.83 13.39
CA PRO A 426 -8.19 -14.72 12.48
C PRO A 426 -8.86 -13.33 12.41
N ALA A 427 -8.41 -12.32 13.17
CA ALA A 427 -9.23 -11.13 13.40
C ALA A 427 -9.35 -10.15 12.21
N LEU A 428 -8.40 -10.13 11.26
CA LEU A 428 -8.38 -9.16 10.15
C LEU A 428 -8.10 -9.75 8.76
N GLN A 429 -7.31 -10.82 8.65
CA GLN A 429 -7.00 -11.50 7.39
C GLN A 429 -7.44 -12.97 7.42
N GLY A 430 -7.57 -13.58 6.24
CA GLY A 430 -7.74 -15.03 6.05
C GLY A 430 -6.45 -15.69 5.55
N GLY A 431 -6.57 -16.57 4.55
CA GLY A 431 -5.46 -17.36 3.98
C GLY A 431 -4.24 -16.56 3.49
N PRO A 432 -3.05 -16.75 4.10
CA PRO A 432 -1.83 -16.02 3.74
C PRO A 432 -1.38 -16.17 2.28
N HIS A 433 -0.82 -15.09 1.72
CA HIS A 433 -0.30 -15.04 0.35
C HIS A 433 1.09 -15.71 0.24
N ASN A 434 1.11 -17.05 0.13
CA ASN A 434 2.35 -17.84 0.19
C ASN A 434 3.38 -17.53 -0.91
N ASN A 435 2.92 -17.11 -2.09
CA ASN A 435 3.77 -16.61 -3.18
C ASN A 435 4.50 -15.30 -2.78
N HIS A 436 3.84 -14.41 -2.04
CA HIS A 436 4.49 -13.24 -1.44
C HIS A 436 5.48 -13.65 -0.34
N ILE A 437 5.12 -14.57 0.56
CA ILE A 437 5.99 -15.00 1.66
C ILE A 437 7.29 -15.64 1.13
N ALA A 438 7.21 -16.48 0.09
CA ALA A 438 8.38 -17.03 -0.59
C ALA A 438 9.24 -15.94 -1.28
N ALA A 439 8.59 -15.01 -1.99
CA ALA A 439 9.27 -13.88 -2.62
C ALA A 439 9.94 -12.95 -1.59
N LEU A 440 9.37 -12.82 -0.40
CA LEU A 440 9.93 -12.08 0.73
C LEU A 440 11.13 -12.81 1.32
N ALA A 441 11.07 -14.13 1.49
CA ALA A 441 12.21 -14.95 1.93
C ALA A 441 13.41 -14.83 0.97
N ILE A 442 13.17 -14.68 -0.34
CA ILE A 442 14.20 -14.39 -1.35
C ILE A 442 14.78 -12.99 -1.15
N ALA A 443 13.93 -11.98 -1.01
CA ALA A 443 14.36 -10.60 -0.81
C ALA A 443 15.19 -10.43 0.48
N LEU A 444 14.74 -11.00 1.60
CA LEU A 444 15.45 -10.95 2.88
C LEU A 444 16.82 -11.65 2.82
N LYS A 445 16.95 -12.73 2.04
CA LYS A 445 18.27 -13.33 1.76
C LYS A 445 19.21 -12.35 1.05
N GLN A 446 18.70 -11.49 0.18
CA GLN A 446 19.50 -10.46 -0.49
C GLN A 446 19.78 -9.25 0.41
N VAL A 447 18.85 -8.89 1.31
CA VAL A 447 19.04 -7.78 2.28
C VAL A 447 20.23 -8.06 3.20
N ALA A 448 20.47 -9.32 3.55
CA ALA A 448 21.54 -9.74 4.45
C ALA A 448 22.95 -9.82 3.82
N THR A 449 23.15 -9.41 2.56
CA THR A 449 24.45 -9.53 1.88
C THR A 449 25.23 -8.18 1.87
N PRO A 450 26.58 -8.19 1.86
CA PRO A 450 27.36 -6.95 1.90
C PRO A 450 27.12 -6.04 0.67
N GLU A 451 26.72 -6.62 -0.46
CA GLU A 451 26.28 -5.91 -1.66
C GLU A 451 25.04 -5.04 -1.39
N PHE A 452 24.09 -5.51 -0.55
CA PHE A 452 22.93 -4.70 -0.14
C PHE A 452 23.31 -3.61 0.86
N LYS A 453 24.41 -3.75 1.62
CA LYS A 453 24.96 -2.64 2.40
C LYS A 453 25.60 -1.59 1.50
N ALA A 454 26.41 -2.00 0.52
CA ALA A 454 27.01 -1.09 -0.46
C ALA A 454 25.94 -0.32 -1.25
N TYR A 455 24.85 -1.00 -1.65
CA TYR A 455 23.61 -0.41 -2.15
C TYR A 455 23.13 0.74 -1.26
N MET A 456 22.81 0.46 0.01
CA MET A 456 22.24 1.47 0.92
C MET A 456 23.18 2.64 1.23
N GLN A 457 24.49 2.44 1.17
CA GLN A 457 25.49 3.52 1.30
C GLN A 457 25.38 4.53 0.15
N GLN A 458 25.30 4.06 -1.09
CA GLN A 458 25.13 4.95 -2.25
C GLN A 458 23.74 5.58 -2.31
N VAL A 459 22.70 4.92 -1.77
CA VAL A 459 21.38 5.55 -1.59
C VAL A 459 21.46 6.83 -0.78
N LYS A 460 22.15 6.81 0.37
CA LYS A 460 22.41 8.02 1.17
C LYS A 460 23.29 9.01 0.41
N LYS A 461 24.35 8.54 -0.25
CA LYS A 461 25.30 9.39 -0.98
C LYS A 461 24.66 10.13 -2.16
N ASN A 462 23.88 9.45 -3.01
CA ASN A 462 23.16 10.04 -4.12
C ASN A 462 22.04 10.99 -3.63
N ALA A 463 21.41 10.70 -2.49
CA ALA A 463 20.47 11.62 -1.85
C ALA A 463 21.13 12.93 -1.40
N GLN A 464 22.30 12.83 -0.77
CA GLN A 464 23.10 13.98 -0.33
C GLN A 464 23.68 14.77 -1.53
N VAL A 465 24.09 14.10 -2.60
CA VAL A 465 24.53 14.75 -3.84
C VAL A 465 23.38 15.49 -4.53
N LEU A 466 22.22 14.86 -4.72
CA LEU A 466 21.06 15.53 -5.32
C LEU A 466 20.59 16.73 -4.48
N ALA A 467 20.58 16.60 -3.15
CA ALA A 467 20.29 17.71 -2.26
C ALA A 467 21.30 18.85 -2.44
N SER A 468 22.59 18.54 -2.45
CA SER A 468 23.67 19.51 -2.68
C SER A 468 23.59 20.18 -4.05
N ALA A 469 23.23 19.41 -5.08
CA ALA A 469 23.05 19.88 -6.45
C ALA A 469 21.91 20.90 -6.56
N LEU A 470 20.77 20.62 -5.92
CA LEU A 470 19.62 21.53 -5.85
C LEU A 470 19.94 22.77 -5.00
N LEU A 471 20.63 22.63 -3.87
CA LEU A 471 21.03 23.76 -3.00
C LEU A 471 21.98 24.73 -3.74
N ARG A 472 23.00 24.23 -4.46
CA ARG A 472 23.87 25.06 -5.33
C ARG A 472 23.12 25.77 -6.46
N ARG A 473 21.90 25.33 -6.76
CA ARG A 473 20.98 25.90 -7.75
C ARG A 473 19.88 26.79 -7.13
N ASN A 474 20.09 27.25 -5.89
CA ASN A 474 19.20 28.13 -5.11
C ASN A 474 17.80 27.52 -4.80
N CYS A 475 17.67 26.20 -4.83
CA CYS A 475 16.44 25.50 -4.43
C CYS A 475 16.33 25.42 -2.90
N LYS A 476 15.16 25.77 -2.33
CA LYS A 476 14.87 25.59 -0.90
C LYS A 476 14.48 24.12 -0.64
N LEU A 477 15.19 23.45 0.27
CA LEU A 477 14.87 22.10 0.74
C LEU A 477 14.31 22.15 2.17
N VAL A 478 13.31 21.34 2.49
CA VAL A 478 12.81 21.23 3.87
C VAL A 478 13.91 20.61 4.74
N THR A 479 14.16 21.17 5.92
CA THR A 479 15.35 20.89 6.77
C THR A 479 16.71 21.21 6.13
N GLY A 480 16.76 21.83 4.95
CA GLY A 480 18.01 22.21 4.27
C GLY A 480 18.87 21.04 3.75
N GLY A 481 18.35 19.81 3.69
CA GLY A 481 19.13 18.65 3.25
C GLY A 481 18.42 17.31 3.51
N THR A 482 19.20 16.23 3.60
CA THR A 482 18.71 14.88 3.93
C THR A 482 19.81 14.00 4.52
N ASP A 483 19.43 13.13 5.46
CA ASP A 483 20.26 12.05 6.01
C ASP A 483 19.72 10.67 5.61
N SER A 484 18.76 10.64 4.68
CA SER A 484 17.95 9.48 4.30
C SER A 484 17.94 9.30 2.78
N HIS A 485 17.14 8.37 2.28
CA HIS A 485 16.97 8.09 0.84
C HIS A 485 16.02 9.06 0.12
N MET A 486 15.55 10.13 0.76
CA MET A 486 14.58 11.08 0.19
C MET A 486 14.85 12.52 0.60
N LEU A 487 14.43 13.47 -0.23
CA LEU A 487 14.40 14.89 0.08
C LEU A 487 13.01 15.47 -0.23
N LEU A 488 12.71 16.61 0.40
CA LEU A 488 11.53 17.42 0.10
C LEU A 488 11.99 18.75 -0.49
N TRP A 489 11.58 19.04 -1.72
CA TRP A 489 11.88 20.28 -2.41
C TRP A 489 10.69 21.23 -2.33
N ASP A 490 10.95 22.44 -1.83
CA ASP A 490 10.00 23.55 -1.75
C ASP A 490 10.05 24.38 -3.05
N LEU A 491 8.96 24.37 -3.80
CA LEU A 491 8.82 25.06 -5.09
C LEU A 491 8.26 26.48 -4.94
N ARG A 492 7.97 26.95 -3.72
CA ARG A 492 7.38 28.28 -3.48
C ARG A 492 8.27 29.42 -3.97
N ASN A 493 9.60 29.25 -3.91
CA ASN A 493 10.58 30.19 -4.46
C ASN A 493 10.41 30.41 -5.98
N PHE A 494 9.82 29.45 -6.70
CA PHE A 494 9.52 29.54 -8.13
C PHE A 494 8.06 29.96 -8.41
N GLY A 495 7.25 30.17 -7.36
CA GLY A 495 5.81 30.49 -7.51
C GLY A 495 4.96 29.34 -8.04
N LEU A 496 5.48 28.11 -8.03
CA LEU A 496 4.83 26.89 -8.51
C LEU A 496 4.06 26.16 -7.39
N THR A 497 3.17 25.25 -7.81
CA THR A 497 2.59 24.23 -6.92
C THR A 497 3.13 22.86 -7.29
N GLY A 498 3.23 21.95 -6.32
CA GLY A 498 3.66 20.58 -6.56
C GLY A 498 2.79 19.86 -7.59
N LYS A 499 1.49 20.18 -7.65
CA LYS A 499 0.55 19.65 -8.67
C LYS A 499 0.91 20.06 -10.10
N ASN A 500 1.26 21.33 -10.32
CA ASN A 500 1.61 21.83 -11.66
C ASN A 500 2.96 21.26 -12.12
N PHE A 501 3.95 21.22 -11.21
CA PHE A 501 5.28 20.69 -11.50
C PHE A 501 5.29 19.17 -11.72
N GLU A 502 4.57 18.40 -10.90
CA GLU A 502 4.40 16.95 -11.05
C GLU A 502 3.88 16.59 -12.46
N LYS A 503 2.88 17.31 -12.98
CA LYS A 503 2.33 17.05 -14.32
C LYS A 503 3.32 17.38 -15.45
N VAL A 504 4.17 18.40 -15.28
CA VAL A 504 5.26 18.69 -16.24
C VAL A 504 6.30 17.58 -16.22
N CYS A 505 6.70 17.13 -15.03
CA CYS A 505 7.64 16.02 -14.85
C CYS A 505 7.11 14.73 -15.49
N GLU A 506 5.85 14.37 -15.24
CA GLU A 506 5.19 13.18 -15.80
C GLU A 506 5.23 13.18 -17.35
N LEU A 507 4.90 14.31 -17.98
CA LEU A 507 4.98 14.46 -19.44
C LEU A 507 6.41 14.45 -19.99
N CYS A 508 7.41 14.74 -19.14
CA CYS A 508 8.83 14.62 -19.45
C CYS A 508 9.41 13.24 -19.09
N HIS A 509 8.57 12.27 -18.70
CA HIS A 509 8.98 10.95 -18.19
C HIS A 509 9.86 11.00 -16.92
N ILE A 510 9.66 12.00 -16.06
CA ILE A 510 10.25 12.09 -14.71
C ILE A 510 9.14 11.80 -13.70
N THR A 511 9.23 10.68 -13.00
CA THR A 511 8.16 10.17 -12.14
C THR A 511 8.43 10.53 -10.67
N LEU A 512 7.73 11.55 -10.14
CA LEU A 512 7.83 12.00 -8.75
C LEU A 512 6.44 12.30 -8.16
N ASN A 513 6.35 12.66 -6.88
CA ASN A 513 5.06 13.00 -6.26
C ASN A 513 5.05 14.35 -5.55
N LYS A 514 3.96 15.11 -5.73
CA LYS A 514 3.59 16.27 -4.91
C LYS A 514 3.41 15.90 -3.44
N VAL A 515 3.69 16.84 -2.55
CA VAL A 515 3.42 16.77 -1.11
C VAL A 515 2.96 18.14 -0.59
N THR A 516 2.25 18.13 0.53
CA THR A 516 2.09 19.35 1.33
C THR A 516 3.34 19.58 2.19
N ILE A 517 3.68 20.84 2.41
CA ILE A 517 4.78 21.29 3.28
C ILE A 517 4.30 22.48 4.11
N PHE A 518 4.91 22.70 5.28
CA PHE A 518 4.67 23.90 6.07
C PHE A 518 5.32 25.13 5.43
N ASP A 519 4.64 26.27 5.52
CA ASP A 519 5.29 27.57 5.37
C ASP A 519 6.00 27.99 6.66
N ASP A 520 6.76 29.07 6.56
CA ASP A 520 7.64 29.56 7.61
C ASP A 520 6.83 30.18 8.77
N ASN A 521 5.50 30.36 8.58
CA ASN A 521 4.51 30.79 9.57
C ASN A 521 3.70 29.63 10.19
N GLY A 522 3.86 28.39 9.71
CA GLY A 522 3.11 27.22 10.17
C GLY A 522 1.83 26.85 9.39
N ASN A 523 1.55 27.49 8.26
CA ASN A 523 0.44 27.12 7.37
C ASN A 523 0.80 25.93 6.48
N ILE A 524 -0.18 25.09 6.14
CA ILE A 524 0.02 23.95 5.23
C ILE A 524 -0.14 24.42 3.77
N THR A 525 0.86 24.19 2.93
CA THR A 525 0.87 24.61 1.51
C THR A 525 1.09 23.42 0.55
N PRO A 526 0.48 23.41 -0.65
CA PRO A 526 0.71 22.40 -1.68
C PRO A 526 1.95 22.69 -2.55
N GLY A 527 2.97 23.35 -1.96
CA GLY A 527 4.15 23.85 -2.67
C GLY A 527 5.30 22.85 -2.81
N GLY A 528 5.19 21.64 -2.25
CA GLY A 528 6.28 20.69 -2.20
C GLY A 528 6.21 19.55 -3.22
N VAL A 529 7.38 18.98 -3.54
CA VAL A 529 7.52 17.62 -4.08
C VAL A 529 8.47 16.79 -3.24
N ARG A 530 8.20 15.49 -3.17
CA ARG A 530 9.09 14.48 -2.57
C ARG A 530 9.82 13.76 -3.68
N ILE A 531 11.13 13.66 -3.54
CA ILE A 531 12.06 13.04 -4.49
C ILE A 531 12.88 12.01 -3.71
N GLY A 532 13.08 10.82 -4.27
CA GLY A 532 13.80 9.73 -3.60
C GLY A 532 14.79 8.99 -4.49
N MET A 533 15.84 8.51 -3.82
CA MET A 533 17.11 8.03 -4.36
C MET A 533 17.36 6.56 -3.91
N ASN A 534 16.28 5.79 -3.76
CA ASN A 534 16.19 4.51 -3.04
C ASN A 534 16.84 3.27 -3.71
N ILE A 535 17.96 3.43 -4.45
CA ILE A 535 18.35 2.65 -5.65
C ILE A 535 19.94 2.47 -5.81
N ILE A 536 20.54 1.27 -6.10
CA ILE A 536 21.99 0.83 -6.50
C ILE A 536 23.25 1.27 -5.65
N PRO A 537 24.49 0.66 -5.55
CA PRO A 537 25.33 -0.17 -6.48
C PRO A 537 25.34 -1.72 -6.31
N PHE A 538 25.81 -2.35 -7.40
CA PHE A 538 26.46 -3.65 -7.64
C PHE A 538 26.28 -4.86 -6.70
N CYS A 539 26.08 -6.05 -7.31
CA CYS A 539 26.35 -7.35 -6.69
C CYS A 539 27.44 -8.11 -7.47
N TYR A 540 28.52 -8.55 -6.79
CA TYR A 540 29.42 -9.57 -7.34
C TYR A 540 28.86 -10.97 -7.06
N PHE A 541 28.96 -11.89 -8.02
CA PHE A 541 28.96 -13.32 -7.73
C PHE A 541 29.84 -14.07 -8.75
N TYR A 542 30.56 -15.09 -8.29
CA TYR A 542 31.60 -15.76 -9.07
C TYR A 542 31.05 -16.51 -10.29
N ILE A 543 31.43 -16.07 -11.49
CA ILE A 543 31.65 -16.94 -12.66
C ILE A 543 32.99 -16.55 -13.28
N HIS A 544 34.01 -17.39 -13.09
CA HIS A 544 35.21 -17.34 -13.95
C HIS A 544 34.85 -17.96 -15.30
N VAL A 545 34.91 -17.18 -16.38
CA VAL A 545 35.46 -17.50 -17.72
C VAL A 545 34.99 -16.42 -18.72
N LEU A 546 35.97 -15.74 -19.34
CA LEU A 546 35.90 -14.92 -20.56
C LEU A 546 34.86 -13.75 -20.66
N TYR A 547 35.41 -12.54 -20.62
CA TYR A 547 34.97 -11.33 -21.36
C TYR A 547 33.46 -11.08 -21.60
N VAL A 548 32.80 -10.42 -20.63
CA VAL A 548 31.93 -9.22 -20.80
C VAL A 548 31.46 -8.77 -19.41
N ASN A 549 31.43 -7.46 -19.14
CA ASN A 549 31.00 -6.91 -17.83
C ASN A 549 29.46 -6.80 -17.72
N PRO A 550 28.82 -7.36 -16.66
CA PRO A 550 27.40 -7.13 -16.34
C PRO A 550 27.19 -6.38 -15.00
N THR A 551 26.12 -5.57 -14.88
CA THR A 551 25.82 -4.66 -13.75
C THR A 551 24.51 -5.00 -12.97
N GLY A 552 24.23 -4.33 -11.82
CA GLY A 552 23.22 -4.74 -10.80
C GLY A 552 21.80 -4.08 -10.80
N THR A 553 21.04 -4.16 -9.67
CA THR A 553 19.58 -3.82 -9.52
C THR A 553 19.18 -3.30 -8.09
N PRO A 554 18.39 -2.22 -7.79
CA PRO A 554 17.09 -1.78 -8.41
C PRO A 554 16.78 -0.27 -8.66
N ALA A 555 15.65 0.02 -9.33
CA ALA A 555 15.16 1.33 -9.82
C ALA A 555 16.23 2.26 -10.42
N MET A 556 16.43 3.55 -10.07
CA MET A 556 17.32 4.46 -10.85
C MET A 556 18.85 4.28 -10.65
N THR A 557 19.47 4.50 -9.49
CA THR A 557 20.91 4.18 -9.28
C THR A 557 21.22 2.68 -9.33
N SER A 558 20.20 1.81 -9.28
CA SER A 558 19.92 0.96 -10.46
C SER A 558 21.01 0.80 -11.47
N ARG A 559 20.80 1.57 -12.49
CA ARG A 559 20.96 1.10 -13.84
C ARG A 559 22.46 1.24 -14.23
N GLY A 560 23.24 1.71 -13.27
CA GLY A 560 24.60 2.21 -13.31
C GLY A 560 24.71 3.53 -12.53
N CYS A 561 23.61 4.29 -12.36
CA CYS A 561 23.72 5.73 -12.05
C CYS A 561 24.47 6.03 -10.76
N LEU A 562 25.47 6.91 -10.76
CA LEU A 562 26.24 7.33 -9.60
C LEU A 562 25.99 8.82 -9.28
N GLU A 563 26.91 9.47 -8.55
CA GLU A 563 26.75 10.85 -8.09
C GLU A 563 26.58 11.84 -9.26
N ALA A 564 27.37 11.66 -10.33
CA ALA A 564 27.33 12.50 -11.52
C ALA A 564 25.98 12.40 -12.26
N ASP A 565 25.34 11.23 -12.22
CA ASP A 565 24.04 11.03 -12.85
C ASP A 565 22.92 11.72 -12.05
N PHE A 566 23.03 11.76 -10.72
CA PHE A 566 22.12 12.56 -9.88
C PHE A 566 22.36 14.07 -9.99
N GLU A 567 23.59 14.51 -10.28
CA GLU A 567 23.88 15.89 -10.68
C GLU A 567 23.17 16.26 -12.00
N MET A 568 23.12 15.34 -12.97
CA MET A 568 22.36 15.52 -14.23
C MET A 568 20.84 15.47 -14.01
N MET A 569 20.34 14.59 -13.14
CA MET A 569 18.92 14.60 -12.74
C MET A 569 18.52 15.95 -12.11
N ALA A 570 19.40 16.61 -11.36
CA ALA A 570 19.15 17.96 -10.84
C ALA A 570 18.97 19.01 -11.96
N GLU A 571 19.66 18.86 -13.09
CA GLU A 571 19.47 19.72 -14.26
C GLU A 571 18.13 19.44 -14.95
N PHE A 572 17.76 18.18 -15.19
CA PHE A 572 16.45 17.84 -15.76
C PHE A 572 15.29 18.35 -14.89
N LEU A 573 15.42 18.24 -13.56
CA LEU A 573 14.47 18.77 -12.58
C LEU A 573 14.37 20.31 -12.64
N LEU A 574 15.50 21.03 -12.74
CA LEU A 574 15.47 22.48 -12.98
C LEU A 574 14.79 22.82 -14.31
N ARG A 575 15.08 22.09 -15.38
CA ARG A 575 14.52 22.40 -16.71
C ARG A 575 13.01 22.17 -16.74
N ALA A 576 12.50 21.16 -16.03
CA ALA A 576 11.07 21.01 -15.78
C ALA A 576 10.46 22.19 -14.98
N VAL A 577 11.20 22.82 -14.05
CA VAL A 577 10.76 24.05 -13.36
C VAL A 577 10.68 25.23 -14.31
N HIS A 578 11.64 25.38 -15.24
CA HIS A 578 11.62 26.45 -16.24
C HIS A 578 10.42 26.30 -17.19
N ILE A 579 10.18 25.10 -17.71
CA ILE A 579 8.99 24.77 -18.52
C ILE A 579 7.70 25.09 -17.76
N ALA A 580 7.58 24.63 -16.51
CA ALA A 580 6.42 24.89 -15.66
C ALA A 580 6.19 26.41 -15.45
N ASN A 581 7.26 27.18 -15.29
CA ASN A 581 7.19 28.64 -15.14
C ASN A 581 6.81 29.36 -16.44
N SER A 582 7.28 28.95 -17.61
CA SER A 582 6.83 29.51 -18.90
C SER A 582 5.34 29.25 -19.12
N VAL A 583 4.90 27.98 -19.01
CA VAL A 583 3.49 27.61 -19.16
C VAL A 583 2.59 28.31 -18.13
N GLN A 584 3.05 28.49 -16.89
CA GLN A 584 2.28 29.21 -15.85
C GLN A 584 2.23 30.73 -16.08
N ARG A 585 3.20 31.33 -16.78
CA ARG A 585 3.16 32.75 -17.20
C ARG A 585 2.21 32.94 -18.39
N GLU A 586 2.29 32.07 -19.39
CA GLU A 586 1.52 32.15 -20.64
C GLU A 586 0.04 31.80 -20.45
N HIS A 587 -0.26 30.77 -19.66
CA HIS A 587 -1.61 30.25 -19.48
C HIS A 587 -2.18 30.45 -18.06
N GLY A 588 -1.43 31.10 -17.17
CA GLY A 588 -1.85 31.38 -15.79
C GLY A 588 -1.88 30.16 -14.86
N LYS A 589 -2.31 30.40 -13.62
CA LYS A 589 -2.28 29.40 -12.52
C LYS A 589 -3.48 28.44 -12.47
N LEU A 590 -4.54 28.68 -13.26
CA LEU A 590 -5.76 27.87 -13.20
C LEU A 590 -5.52 26.48 -13.82
N PRO A 591 -5.90 25.37 -13.15
CA PRO A 591 -5.58 24.02 -13.64
C PRO A 591 -6.08 23.72 -15.06
N LYS A 592 -7.26 24.22 -15.44
CA LYS A 592 -7.82 24.01 -16.80
C LYS A 592 -7.04 24.73 -17.90
N SER A 593 -6.42 25.88 -17.63
CA SER A 593 -5.62 26.61 -18.62
C SER A 593 -4.17 26.15 -18.62
N PHE A 594 -3.57 25.91 -17.45
CA PHE A 594 -2.23 25.31 -17.32
C PHE A 594 -2.13 23.99 -18.10
N LEU A 595 -3.09 23.07 -17.92
CA LEU A 595 -3.13 21.80 -18.65
C LEU A 595 -3.24 21.97 -20.18
N LYS A 596 -3.88 23.03 -20.68
CA LYS A 596 -3.91 23.33 -22.14
C LYS A 596 -2.53 23.74 -22.66
N GLY A 597 -1.78 24.53 -21.90
CA GLY A 597 -0.41 24.96 -22.26
C GLY A 597 0.65 23.85 -22.23
N LEU A 598 0.34 22.69 -21.64
CA LEU A 598 1.19 21.50 -21.73
C LEU A 598 1.01 20.74 -23.06
N ALA A 599 -0.11 20.92 -23.76
CA ALA A 599 -0.39 20.21 -25.00
C ALA A 599 0.51 20.72 -26.13
N ASN A 600 1.16 19.80 -26.84
CA ASN A 600 2.07 20.08 -27.97
C ASN A 600 3.27 21.00 -27.65
N ASN A 601 3.60 21.20 -26.36
CA ASN A 601 4.74 22.01 -25.95
C ASN A 601 6.06 21.37 -26.39
N LYS A 602 6.87 22.11 -27.16
CA LYS A 602 8.12 21.61 -27.76
C LYS A 602 9.21 21.34 -26.73
N GLU A 603 9.29 22.14 -25.66
CA GLU A 603 10.30 21.97 -24.60
C GLU A 603 10.05 20.69 -23.80
N ILE A 604 8.77 20.35 -23.55
CA ILE A 604 8.38 19.06 -22.94
C ILE A 604 8.84 17.88 -23.81
N VAL A 605 8.59 17.94 -25.13
CA VAL A 605 9.01 16.87 -26.05
C VAL A 605 10.54 16.73 -26.09
N GLN A 606 11.28 17.85 -26.11
CA GLN A 606 12.75 17.86 -26.10
C GLN A 606 13.32 17.31 -24.78
N LEU A 607 12.81 17.76 -23.63
CA LEU A 607 13.25 17.28 -22.32
C LEU A 607 12.93 15.79 -22.16
N ARG A 608 11.74 15.33 -22.57
CA ARG A 608 11.37 13.92 -22.59
C ARG A 608 12.36 13.07 -23.40
N LEU A 609 12.71 13.50 -24.62
CA LEU A 609 13.66 12.76 -25.45
C LEU A 609 15.06 12.67 -24.80
N GLN A 610 15.49 13.71 -24.10
CA GLN A 610 16.76 13.69 -23.35
C GLN A 610 16.69 12.80 -22.10
N VAL A 611 15.55 12.80 -21.39
CA VAL A 611 15.26 11.89 -20.26
C VAL A 611 15.25 10.43 -20.71
N GLU A 612 14.60 10.11 -21.84
CA GLU A 612 14.62 8.76 -22.41
C GLU A 612 16.02 8.34 -22.86
N ASN A 613 16.75 9.21 -23.57
CA ASN A 613 18.11 8.92 -24.02
C ASN A 613 19.10 8.77 -22.86
N PHE A 614 18.90 9.47 -21.75
CA PHE A 614 19.65 9.28 -20.51
C PHE A 614 19.27 7.95 -19.86
N SER A 615 17.99 7.76 -19.53
CA SER A 615 17.49 6.58 -18.81
C SER A 615 17.83 5.26 -19.51
N THR A 616 17.70 5.19 -20.84
CA THR A 616 17.90 3.95 -21.62
C THR A 616 19.36 3.52 -21.79
N GLN A 617 20.36 4.36 -21.48
CA GLN A 617 21.76 3.95 -21.43
C GLN A 617 22.03 2.92 -20.33
N PHE A 618 21.18 2.94 -19.30
CA PHE A 618 21.43 2.24 -18.06
C PHE A 618 20.62 0.92 -17.97
N ALA A 619 21.20 -0.10 -17.33
CA ALA A 619 20.67 -1.47 -17.19
C ALA A 619 19.29 -1.55 -16.52
N MET A 620 18.61 -2.69 -16.59
CA MET A 620 17.27 -2.85 -15.99
C MET A 620 17.17 -4.18 -15.23
N PRO A 621 16.75 -4.20 -13.95
CA PRO A 621 16.27 -5.42 -13.29
C PRO A 621 15.16 -6.11 -14.08
N VAL A 622 14.83 -7.33 -13.66
CA VAL A 622 13.75 -8.15 -14.20
C VAL A 622 14.01 -8.68 -15.62
N PHE A 623 14.33 -7.81 -16.58
CA PHE A 623 14.34 -8.11 -18.02
C PHE A 623 15.54 -7.53 -18.77
N CYS A 624 16.12 -8.33 -19.67
CA CYS A 624 17.22 -7.90 -20.52
C CYS A 624 16.71 -7.11 -21.74
N ALA A 625 17.08 -5.83 -21.81
CA ALA A 625 16.69 -4.92 -22.91
C ALA A 625 17.22 -5.37 -24.28
N TYR A 626 18.43 -5.95 -24.35
CA TYR A 626 19.02 -6.44 -25.61
C TYR A 626 18.13 -7.46 -26.33
N LYS A 627 17.35 -8.28 -25.60
CA LYS A 627 16.46 -9.27 -26.22
C LYS A 627 15.27 -8.63 -26.94
N TYR A 628 14.93 -7.37 -26.62
CA TYR A 628 13.85 -6.59 -27.24
C TYR A 628 14.30 -5.80 -28.48
N ILE A 629 15.52 -5.26 -28.47
CA ILE A 629 16.09 -4.56 -29.64
C ILE A 629 16.16 -5.52 -30.84
N LEU A 630 16.43 -6.81 -30.59
CA LEU A 630 16.56 -7.83 -31.63
C LEU A 630 15.21 -8.37 -32.15
N THR A 631 14.16 -8.50 -31.32
CA THR A 631 12.85 -8.98 -31.79
C THR A 631 12.14 -7.98 -32.71
N PHE A 632 12.25 -6.68 -32.45
CA PHE A 632 11.70 -5.66 -33.36
C PHE A 632 12.60 -5.35 -34.57
N GLY A 633 13.82 -5.88 -34.60
CA GLY A 633 14.75 -5.76 -35.74
C GLY A 633 14.45 -6.67 -36.94
N GLY A 634 13.34 -7.41 -36.93
CA GLY A 634 12.89 -8.27 -38.04
C GLY A 634 13.52 -9.67 -38.09
N TYR A 635 14.47 -10.00 -37.20
CA TYR A 635 15.19 -11.29 -37.21
C TYR A 635 14.44 -12.43 -36.49
N HIS A 636 13.21 -12.71 -36.91
CA HIS A 636 12.50 -13.93 -36.49
C HIS A 636 13.10 -15.16 -37.18
N GLY A 637 13.54 -16.15 -36.38
CA GLY A 637 13.91 -17.50 -36.85
C GLY A 637 15.41 -17.80 -37.01
N LEU A 638 16.31 -16.82 -36.86
CA LEU A 638 17.76 -17.07 -36.94
C LEU A 638 18.34 -17.63 -35.61
N PRO A 639 19.35 -18.51 -35.67
CA PRO A 639 20.11 -18.94 -34.50
C PRO A 639 20.75 -17.76 -33.76
N GLN A 640 20.79 -17.85 -32.43
CA GLN A 640 21.26 -16.75 -31.56
C GLN A 640 22.71 -16.32 -31.84
N GLN A 641 23.56 -17.24 -32.30
CA GLN A 641 24.94 -16.96 -32.75
C GLN A 641 24.97 -16.13 -34.04
N THR A 642 24.11 -16.43 -35.02
CA THR A 642 24.01 -15.72 -36.30
C THR A 642 23.56 -14.27 -36.11
N VAL A 643 22.59 -14.04 -35.22
CA VAL A 643 22.13 -12.69 -34.86
C VAL A 643 23.24 -11.91 -34.16
N PHE A 644 24.02 -12.54 -33.29
CA PHE A 644 25.15 -11.90 -32.60
C PHE A 644 26.27 -11.50 -33.59
N ALA A 645 26.59 -12.35 -34.56
CA ALA A 645 27.58 -12.05 -35.60
C ALA A 645 27.17 -10.86 -36.50
N LEU A 646 25.92 -10.84 -36.98
CA LEU A 646 25.38 -9.75 -37.80
C LEU A 646 25.35 -8.40 -37.06
N VAL A 647 25.14 -8.42 -35.75
CA VAL A 647 25.22 -7.21 -34.90
C VAL A 647 26.67 -6.77 -34.73
N LEU A 648 27.62 -7.70 -34.52
CA LEU A 648 29.06 -7.36 -34.45
C LEU A 648 29.54 -6.68 -35.75
N GLN A 649 29.22 -7.24 -36.92
CA GLN A 649 29.56 -6.65 -38.22
C GLN A 649 29.02 -5.22 -38.36
N ARG A 650 27.75 -4.99 -37.98
CA ARG A 650 27.12 -3.66 -38.05
C ARG A 650 27.62 -2.64 -37.02
N VAL A 651 28.09 -3.08 -35.85
CA VAL A 651 28.51 -2.18 -34.76
C VAL A 651 30.02 -1.89 -34.78
N LEU A 652 30.84 -2.85 -35.23
CA LEU A 652 32.30 -2.72 -35.25
C LEU A 652 32.89 -2.41 -36.63
N GLY A 653 32.12 -2.58 -37.72
CA GLY A 653 32.59 -2.28 -39.09
C GLY A 653 33.70 -3.19 -39.61
N VAL A 654 33.92 -4.34 -38.95
CA VAL A 654 34.87 -5.38 -39.39
C VAL A 654 34.10 -6.42 -40.22
N ASN A 655 34.59 -6.71 -41.42
CA ASN A 655 34.06 -7.75 -42.31
C ASN A 655 34.30 -9.16 -41.76
#